data_AF-A0AAN6L6Q4-F1
#
_entry.id   AF-A0AAN6L6Q4-F1
#
_cell.length_a   1.000
_cell.length_b   1.000
_cell.length_c   1.000
_cell.angle_alpha   90.00
_cell.angle_beta   90.00
_cell.angle_gamma   90.00
#
_symmetry.space_group_name_H-M   'P 1'
#
loop_
_entity.id
_entity.type
_entity.pdbx_description
1 polymer ?
#
loop_
_entity_poly.entity_id
_entity_poly.type
_entity_poly.pdbx_seq_one_letter_code
_entity_poly.pdbx_strand_id
1 'polypeptide(L)'
;MASPLFTVQRPEGSVTCTQPQKAVYLLTFNFAPDNRMTADFCQAMILALDIVQFKYPPGVVVTTSAIQKFYSNGLNLEQAIATKGFFENNFFALFKKLLTYPMPTVALVNGHAFAGGFMCSMYHDFRIFNPSRGFLCLNEVHFGANLKPAMSSIFREKIATPNTYRTIVLEGYRFGGKEALENGIVDGLGGLDEVLALIEKRKLTKLPASGVYGQLRAGMFPETMGLLERCADDDALALAELERDAKEKENGGRRVEEWAKRGGKASKLMNPDPSIDKNTEDAEPPPQHMGIPTPTTMGDEVDTTSKGRPPLLLVPSEILYLILSNLPAPSLVSTSATCRSLRKHAQADILWMPLVNNNLPTPLTDPAPFPSFRELYASQFPMWFVARNMIWISDAKDTGKLMIARYNPRRCQIEGFRVVAAHRIRQFESWTYDRDVLIHSFKPQVSLWMGDPVLELAKSTPPLSRKPYEDWRRNEIRMPMATEAQRIFNSFMLCKKVTAEEDDTDISVWPPRIIPSDYRADVSYERYLSFQAQEDKPQRLEEVCESAFRLKRWMRFGNLGTAFDIGTVRDGISTYGTLRRELYTPTREKPYQGIWVGDYSGHGSEFLLVLQRDGHSLSGDEHATSENADTVDDSSSSTYSTSQDSSMPLPSGRLEAIKLTGDPNVPRGEITFYADDIGQGGLIRIADEEIFRGARVVHSKGHIASTNFRDDKFIPSQLLLISHDCMAHFWEELKHISYYRRVDLDALIMQDLD
;
A
#
# COMPACT_ATOMS: atom_id res chain seq x y z
N MET A 1 -53.52 -22.26 -1.79
CA MET A 1 -52.27 -22.28 -1.00
C MET A 1 -51.79 -23.71 -0.93
N ALA A 2 -50.51 -23.97 -1.21
CA ALA A 2 -49.93 -25.30 -1.00
C ALA A 2 -50.02 -25.66 0.49
N SER A 3 -50.32 -26.91 0.81
CA SER A 3 -50.31 -27.39 2.20
C SER A 3 -48.93 -27.15 2.83
N PRO A 4 -48.88 -26.74 4.12
CA PRO A 4 -47.61 -26.52 4.78
C PRO A 4 -46.80 -27.81 4.86
N LEU A 5 -45.51 -27.73 4.54
CA LEU A 5 -44.55 -28.81 4.75
C LEU A 5 -44.29 -29.01 6.25
N PHE A 6 -44.17 -27.90 6.97
CA PHE A 6 -44.05 -27.83 8.42
C PHE A 6 -44.32 -26.40 8.90
N THR A 7 -44.61 -26.27 10.20
CA THR A 7 -44.68 -24.98 10.89
C THR A 7 -43.84 -25.06 12.16
N VAL A 8 -42.92 -24.11 12.34
CA VAL A 8 -42.19 -23.89 13.59
C VAL A 8 -42.99 -22.90 14.42
N GLN A 9 -43.60 -23.37 15.50
CA GLN A 9 -44.37 -22.54 16.42
C GLN A 9 -43.48 -22.09 17.60
N ARG A 10 -43.53 -20.80 17.94
CA ARG A 10 -42.96 -20.20 19.15
C ARG A 10 -44.05 -19.39 19.89
N PRO A 11 -43.82 -19.01 21.15
CA PRO A 11 -44.76 -18.17 21.91
C PRO A 11 -45.15 -16.88 21.17
N GLU A 12 -44.20 -16.16 20.59
CA GLU A 12 -44.47 -14.86 19.94
C GLU A 12 -44.97 -14.96 18.48
N GLY A 13 -44.94 -16.14 17.87
CA GLY A 13 -45.30 -16.28 16.46
C GLY A 13 -44.88 -17.60 15.83
N SER A 14 -44.89 -17.65 14.50
CA SER A 14 -44.56 -18.88 13.76
C SER A 14 -43.84 -18.63 12.44
N VAL A 15 -43.13 -19.65 11.98
CA VAL A 15 -42.56 -19.73 10.62
C VAL A 15 -43.15 -20.95 9.94
N THR A 16 -43.93 -20.74 8.88
CA THR A 16 -44.56 -21.81 8.12
C THR A 16 -43.84 -22.00 6.79
N CYS A 17 -43.43 -23.23 6.48
CA CYS A 17 -42.80 -23.58 5.22
C CYS A 17 -43.83 -24.18 4.25
N THR A 18 -43.86 -23.67 3.02
CA THR A 18 -44.63 -24.24 1.90
C THR A 18 -43.71 -24.49 0.71
N GLN A 19 -44.18 -25.26 -0.28
CA GLN A 19 -43.43 -25.53 -1.51
C GLN A 19 -44.23 -25.06 -2.73
N PRO A 20 -44.07 -23.80 -3.17
CA PRO A 20 -44.79 -23.27 -4.34
C PRO A 20 -44.36 -23.94 -5.66
N GLN A 21 -43.13 -24.42 -5.74
CA GLN A 21 -42.60 -25.18 -6.87
C GLN A 21 -41.62 -26.25 -6.37
N LYS A 22 -41.40 -27.30 -7.16
CA LYS A 22 -40.41 -28.34 -6.85
C LYS A 22 -39.05 -27.72 -6.50
N ALA A 23 -38.50 -28.10 -5.35
CA ALA A 23 -37.22 -27.60 -4.81
C ALA A 23 -37.17 -26.09 -4.50
N VAL A 24 -38.33 -25.43 -4.34
CA VAL A 24 -38.43 -24.05 -3.84
C VAL A 24 -39.19 -24.07 -2.51
N TYR A 25 -38.53 -23.67 -1.42
CA TYR A 25 -39.09 -23.68 -0.07
C TYR A 25 -39.38 -22.26 0.39
N LEU A 26 -40.66 -21.93 0.57
CA LEU A 26 -41.11 -20.61 0.99
C LEU A 26 -41.38 -20.60 2.50
N LEU A 27 -40.50 -19.96 3.25
CA LEU A 27 -40.63 -19.68 4.67
C LEU A 27 -41.41 -18.38 4.87
N THR A 28 -42.66 -18.51 5.32
CA THR A 28 -43.54 -17.40 5.65
C THR A 28 -43.57 -17.21 7.16
N PHE A 29 -43.00 -16.12 7.66
CA PHE A 29 -42.97 -15.81 9.08
C PHE A 29 -44.11 -14.86 9.49
N ASN A 30 -44.62 -15.04 10.70
CA ASN A 30 -45.73 -14.27 11.26
C ASN A 30 -45.53 -14.05 12.76
N PHE A 31 -44.95 -12.91 13.12
CA PHE A 31 -44.70 -12.44 14.48
C PHE A 31 -45.35 -11.06 14.62
N ALA A 32 -46.63 -11.06 14.97
CA ALA A 32 -47.45 -9.85 15.01
C ALA A 32 -46.95 -8.86 16.09
N PRO A 33 -47.11 -7.54 15.89
CA PRO A 33 -47.81 -6.89 14.76
C PRO A 33 -46.91 -6.52 13.57
N ASP A 34 -45.59 -6.55 13.70
CA ASP A 34 -44.65 -5.96 12.72
C ASP A 34 -43.35 -6.77 12.50
N ASN A 35 -43.35 -8.06 12.86
CA ASN A 35 -42.22 -9.00 12.76
C ASN A 35 -40.95 -8.45 13.39
N ARG A 36 -41.01 -8.08 14.67
CA ARG A 36 -39.80 -7.79 15.44
C ARG A 36 -38.90 -9.01 15.48
N MET A 37 -37.61 -8.79 15.25
CA MET A 37 -36.60 -9.83 15.31
C MET A 37 -36.23 -10.10 16.77
N THR A 38 -37.14 -10.71 17.52
CA THR A 38 -36.93 -11.16 18.90
C THR A 38 -36.15 -12.48 18.93
N ALA A 39 -35.88 -13.00 20.13
CA ALA A 39 -35.19 -14.29 20.27
C ALA A 39 -36.04 -15.41 19.66
N ASP A 40 -37.35 -15.41 19.92
CA ASP A 40 -38.29 -16.37 19.34
C ASP A 40 -38.31 -16.32 17.81
N PHE A 41 -38.32 -15.11 17.22
CA PHE A 41 -38.23 -14.95 15.77
C PHE A 41 -36.95 -15.57 15.21
N CYS A 42 -35.79 -15.19 15.76
CA CYS A 42 -34.49 -15.63 15.28
C CYS A 42 -34.33 -17.15 15.41
N GLN A 43 -34.70 -17.73 16.55
CA GLN A 43 -34.62 -19.17 16.78
C GLN A 43 -35.63 -19.95 15.92
N ALA A 44 -36.82 -19.41 15.66
CA ALA A 44 -37.76 -20.03 14.74
C ALA A 44 -37.23 -20.05 13.30
N MET A 45 -36.61 -18.95 12.85
CA MET A 45 -35.99 -18.86 11.52
C MET A 45 -34.79 -19.79 11.37
N ILE A 46 -33.89 -19.84 12.35
CA ILE A 46 -32.74 -20.76 12.35
C ILE A 46 -33.23 -22.21 12.27
N LEU A 47 -34.19 -22.59 13.13
CA LEU A 47 -34.74 -23.95 13.12
C LEU A 47 -35.46 -24.27 11.80
N ALA A 48 -36.21 -23.33 11.22
CA ALA A 48 -36.85 -23.53 9.93
C ALA A 48 -35.82 -23.74 8.81
N LEU A 49 -34.73 -22.98 8.81
CA LEU A 49 -33.60 -23.16 7.89
C LEU A 49 -32.93 -24.53 8.08
N ASP A 50 -32.74 -24.97 9.32
CA ASP A 50 -32.19 -26.30 9.64
C ASP A 50 -33.11 -27.43 9.15
N ILE A 51 -34.41 -27.31 9.40
CA ILE A 51 -35.39 -28.31 8.93
C ILE A 51 -35.34 -28.40 7.40
N VAL A 52 -35.30 -27.28 6.68
CA VAL A 52 -35.17 -27.30 5.20
C VAL A 52 -33.86 -27.95 4.78
N GLN A 53 -32.73 -27.61 5.42
CA GLN A 53 -31.41 -28.12 5.08
C GLN A 53 -31.28 -29.63 5.30
N PHE A 54 -31.80 -30.15 6.41
CA PHE A 54 -31.53 -31.52 6.84
C PHE A 54 -32.66 -32.52 6.55
N LYS A 55 -33.90 -32.04 6.33
CA LYS A 55 -35.06 -32.93 6.10
C LYS A 55 -35.50 -32.99 4.64
N TYR A 56 -35.16 -31.99 3.82
CA TYR A 56 -35.65 -31.88 2.45
C TYR A 56 -34.50 -31.86 1.43
N PRO A 57 -34.75 -32.27 0.17
CA PRO A 57 -33.73 -32.23 -0.87
C PRO A 57 -33.19 -30.82 -1.15
N PRO A 58 -31.94 -30.68 -1.62
CA PRO A 58 -31.36 -29.39 -1.96
C PRO A 58 -32.21 -28.59 -2.97
N GLY A 59 -32.31 -27.28 -2.76
CA GLY A 59 -33.18 -26.38 -3.52
C GLY A 59 -32.88 -24.91 -3.25
N VAL A 60 -33.92 -24.07 -3.26
CA VAL A 60 -33.83 -22.63 -2.99
C VAL A 60 -34.74 -22.29 -1.83
N VAL A 61 -34.28 -21.46 -0.90
CA VAL A 61 -35.09 -20.94 0.20
C VAL A 61 -35.54 -19.52 -0.11
N VAL A 62 -36.83 -19.26 0.05
CA VAL A 62 -37.43 -17.93 -0.06
C VAL A 62 -37.99 -17.54 1.29
N THR A 63 -37.70 -16.33 1.78
CA THR A 63 -38.28 -15.81 3.02
C THR A 63 -39.27 -14.69 2.73
N THR A 64 -40.40 -14.69 3.41
CA THR A 64 -41.41 -13.61 3.30
C THR A 64 -42.27 -13.52 4.56
N SER A 65 -43.06 -12.46 4.65
CA SER A 65 -43.93 -12.20 5.79
C SER A 65 -45.39 -12.48 5.48
N ALA A 66 -46.12 -13.05 6.46
CA ALA A 66 -47.58 -13.12 6.41
C ALA A 66 -48.23 -11.74 6.66
N ILE A 67 -47.53 -10.84 7.37
CA ILE A 67 -47.98 -9.49 7.67
C ILE A 67 -47.73 -8.62 6.44
N GLN A 68 -48.81 -8.26 5.75
CA GLN A 68 -48.72 -7.52 4.49
C GLN A 68 -47.95 -6.20 4.61
N LYS A 69 -48.15 -5.45 5.69
CA LYS A 69 -47.51 -4.14 5.87
C LYS A 69 -46.00 -4.22 6.10
N PHE A 70 -45.49 -5.28 6.72
CA PHE A 70 -44.10 -5.37 7.18
C PHE A 70 -43.46 -6.66 6.69
N TYR A 71 -42.33 -6.53 6.01
CA TYR A 71 -41.36 -7.62 5.97
C TYR A 71 -40.80 -7.78 7.39
N SER A 72 -40.09 -6.78 7.92
CA SER A 72 -39.76 -6.73 9.35
C SER A 72 -39.41 -5.32 9.77
N ASN A 73 -39.86 -4.92 10.96
CA ASN A 73 -39.52 -3.63 11.54
C ASN A 73 -38.22 -3.64 12.35
N GLY A 74 -37.41 -4.70 12.24
CA GLY A 74 -36.12 -4.83 12.90
C GLY A 74 -36.21 -5.26 14.36
N LEU A 75 -35.25 -4.84 15.17
CA LEU A 75 -35.14 -5.23 16.57
C LEU A 75 -36.16 -4.48 17.44
N ASN A 76 -36.54 -5.09 18.56
CA ASN A 76 -36.95 -4.34 19.75
C ASN A 76 -35.68 -4.05 20.54
N LEU A 77 -35.17 -2.81 20.47
CA LEU A 77 -33.87 -2.46 21.02
C LEU A 77 -33.81 -2.64 22.55
N GLU A 78 -34.87 -2.25 23.26
CA GLU A 78 -34.95 -2.38 24.72
C GLU A 78 -34.89 -3.85 25.13
N GLN A 79 -35.67 -4.71 24.48
CA GLN A 79 -35.67 -6.15 24.74
C GLN A 79 -34.34 -6.82 24.36
N ALA A 80 -33.73 -6.39 23.23
CA ALA A 80 -32.45 -6.89 22.76
C ALA A 80 -31.31 -6.57 23.74
N ILE A 81 -31.28 -5.35 24.28
CA ILE A 81 -30.30 -4.93 25.29
C ILE A 81 -30.55 -5.66 26.62
N ALA A 82 -31.81 -5.82 27.02
CA ALA A 82 -32.17 -6.49 28.28
C ALA A 82 -31.86 -8.01 28.26
N THR A 83 -31.79 -8.62 27.07
CA THR A 83 -31.58 -10.06 26.91
C THR A 83 -30.08 -10.36 26.78
N LYS A 84 -29.49 -10.92 27.83
CA LYS A 84 -28.07 -11.30 27.83
C LYS A 84 -27.74 -12.25 26.68
N GLY A 85 -26.69 -11.93 25.91
CA GLY A 85 -26.23 -12.74 24.79
C GLY A 85 -27.18 -12.77 23.59
N PHE A 86 -28.14 -11.84 23.53
CA PHE A 86 -29.12 -11.78 22.43
C PHE A 86 -28.46 -11.65 21.05
N PHE A 87 -27.52 -10.72 20.91
CA PHE A 87 -26.84 -10.45 19.64
C PHE A 87 -26.08 -11.68 19.15
N GLU A 88 -25.26 -12.29 19.99
CA GLU A 88 -24.48 -13.48 19.67
C GLU A 88 -25.38 -14.69 19.35
N ASN A 89 -26.27 -15.05 20.28
CA ASN A 89 -26.98 -16.33 20.21
C ASN A 89 -28.22 -16.32 19.33
N ASN A 90 -28.74 -15.14 18.94
CA ASN A 90 -29.97 -15.03 18.18
C ASN A 90 -29.79 -14.22 16.90
N PHE A 91 -29.46 -12.93 17.02
CA PHE A 91 -29.47 -12.02 15.89
C PHE A 91 -28.34 -12.31 14.89
N PHE A 92 -27.09 -12.34 15.35
CA PHE A 92 -25.93 -12.67 14.53
C PHE A 92 -25.83 -14.16 14.23
N ALA A 93 -26.33 -15.03 15.11
CA ALA A 93 -26.49 -16.46 14.79
C ALA A 93 -27.36 -16.66 13.54
N LEU A 94 -28.47 -15.91 13.40
CA LEU A 94 -29.32 -15.96 12.20
C LEU A 94 -28.56 -15.45 10.96
N PHE A 95 -27.83 -14.34 11.07
CA PHE A 95 -27.05 -13.80 9.93
C PHE A 95 -25.91 -14.73 9.51
N LYS A 96 -25.20 -15.33 10.47
CA LYS A 96 -24.20 -16.36 10.23
C LYS A 96 -24.81 -17.56 9.53
N LYS A 97 -25.97 -18.03 9.99
CA LYS A 97 -26.71 -19.12 9.35
C LYS A 97 -27.09 -18.76 7.91
N LEU A 98 -27.58 -17.55 7.66
CA LEU A 98 -27.92 -17.08 6.33
C LEU A 98 -26.72 -16.96 5.40
N LEU A 99 -25.53 -16.56 5.86
CA LEU A 99 -24.32 -16.48 5.02
C LEU A 99 -23.67 -17.84 4.73
N THR A 100 -23.78 -18.78 5.66
CA THR A 100 -23.16 -20.12 5.55
C THR A 100 -24.11 -21.19 5.05
N TYR A 101 -25.40 -20.87 4.87
CA TYR A 101 -26.42 -21.77 4.33
C TYR A 101 -25.98 -22.44 3.01
N PRO A 102 -26.20 -23.76 2.84
CA PRO A 102 -25.68 -24.49 1.68
C PRO A 102 -26.50 -24.33 0.40
N MET A 103 -27.56 -23.53 0.43
CA MET A 103 -28.52 -23.36 -0.67
C MET A 103 -28.75 -21.87 -0.97
N PRO A 104 -29.06 -21.48 -2.23
CA PRO A 104 -29.46 -20.13 -2.55
C PRO A 104 -30.67 -19.66 -1.73
N THR A 105 -30.65 -18.38 -1.37
CA THR A 105 -31.62 -17.71 -0.52
C THR A 105 -32.15 -16.45 -1.20
N VAL A 106 -33.47 -16.25 -1.19
CA VAL A 106 -34.13 -15.05 -1.74
C VAL A 106 -35.00 -14.41 -0.67
N ALA A 107 -34.78 -13.13 -0.39
CA ALA A 107 -35.68 -12.33 0.44
C ALA A 107 -36.79 -11.75 -0.44
N LEU A 108 -38.03 -12.22 -0.24
CA LEU A 108 -39.23 -11.61 -0.83
C LEU A 108 -39.77 -10.57 0.15
N VAL A 109 -39.34 -9.33 -0.06
CA VAL A 109 -39.67 -8.18 0.78
C VAL A 109 -41.03 -7.63 0.36
N ASN A 110 -42.09 -8.12 1.01
CA ASN A 110 -43.49 -7.82 0.69
C ASN A 110 -44.02 -6.49 1.26
N GLY A 111 -43.26 -5.84 2.16
CA GLY A 111 -43.64 -4.61 2.87
C GLY A 111 -42.41 -3.91 3.46
N HIS A 112 -42.57 -3.09 4.51
CA HIS A 112 -41.45 -2.36 5.11
C HIS A 112 -40.36 -3.31 5.67
N ALA A 113 -39.10 -3.04 5.36
CA ALA A 113 -37.94 -3.68 5.97
C ALA A 113 -37.05 -2.59 6.59
N PHE A 114 -37.08 -2.48 7.92
CA PHE A 114 -36.43 -1.40 8.67
C PHE A 114 -35.35 -1.96 9.59
N ALA A 115 -34.25 -1.24 9.75
CA ALA A 115 -33.15 -1.59 10.63
C ALA A 115 -32.74 -3.07 10.44
N GLY A 116 -32.84 -3.89 11.50
CA GLY A 116 -32.56 -5.32 11.46
C GLY A 116 -33.32 -6.11 10.37
N GLY A 117 -34.53 -5.68 10.00
CA GLY A 117 -35.29 -6.30 8.93
C GLY A 117 -34.68 -6.06 7.55
N PHE A 118 -34.16 -4.84 7.33
CA PHE A 118 -33.41 -4.51 6.12
C PHE A 118 -32.08 -5.26 6.10
N MET A 119 -31.34 -5.28 7.21
CA MET A 119 -30.11 -6.05 7.38
C MET A 119 -30.33 -7.54 7.03
N CYS A 120 -31.38 -8.15 7.58
CA CYS A 120 -31.74 -9.55 7.33
C CYS A 120 -31.95 -9.83 5.83
N SER A 121 -32.61 -8.91 5.10
CA SER A 121 -32.78 -9.04 3.66
C SER A 121 -31.44 -8.98 2.90
N MET A 122 -30.49 -8.16 3.37
CA MET A 122 -29.15 -8.05 2.78
C MET A 122 -28.30 -9.29 3.01
N TYR A 123 -28.57 -10.10 4.03
CA TYR A 123 -27.88 -11.38 4.23
C TYR A 123 -28.38 -12.51 3.32
N HIS A 124 -29.47 -12.32 2.57
CA HIS A 124 -29.89 -13.25 1.51
C HIS A 124 -29.08 -13.02 0.22
N ASP A 125 -29.01 -14.01 -0.66
CA ASP A 125 -28.31 -13.88 -1.94
C ASP A 125 -28.99 -12.82 -2.81
N PHE A 126 -30.30 -12.99 -2.99
CA PHE A 126 -31.13 -12.12 -3.82
C PHE A 126 -32.26 -11.48 -3.03
N ARG A 127 -32.72 -10.30 -3.48
CA ARG A 127 -33.86 -9.57 -2.92
C ARG A 127 -34.85 -9.21 -4.02
N ILE A 128 -36.11 -9.60 -3.85
CA ILE A 128 -37.22 -9.10 -4.66
C ILE A 128 -38.09 -8.22 -3.76
N PHE A 129 -38.35 -6.99 -4.19
CA PHE A 129 -39.07 -6.01 -3.37
C PHE A 129 -40.39 -5.59 -4.00
N ASN A 130 -41.42 -5.41 -3.18
CA ASN A 130 -42.71 -4.94 -3.65
C ASN A 130 -42.58 -3.52 -4.25
N PRO A 131 -42.98 -3.30 -5.51
CA PRO A 131 -42.78 -2.00 -6.18
C PRO A 131 -43.66 -0.88 -5.62
N SER A 132 -44.80 -1.23 -5.02
CA SER A 132 -45.87 -0.28 -4.65
C SER A 132 -46.02 -0.07 -3.14
N ARG A 133 -45.40 -0.91 -2.31
CA ARG A 133 -45.60 -0.88 -0.86
C ARG A 133 -44.33 -1.23 -0.09
N GLY A 134 -44.03 -0.39 0.91
CA GLY A 134 -42.91 -0.60 1.82
C GLY A 134 -41.79 0.41 1.58
N PHE A 135 -40.84 0.45 2.52
CA PHE A 135 -39.58 1.17 2.37
C PHE A 135 -38.46 0.28 2.92
N LEU A 136 -37.27 0.42 2.34
CA LEU A 136 -36.02 -0.11 2.88
C LEU A 136 -35.27 1.04 3.57
N CYS A 137 -34.95 0.90 4.86
CA CYS A 137 -34.41 2.00 5.65
C CYS A 137 -33.58 1.51 6.85
N LEU A 138 -32.40 2.12 7.05
CA LEU A 138 -31.65 2.07 8.30
C LEU A 138 -31.89 3.38 9.05
N ASN A 139 -32.83 3.39 10.00
CA ASN A 139 -33.27 4.62 10.68
C ASN A 139 -32.52 4.90 11.99
N GLU A 140 -31.42 4.20 12.28
CA GLU A 140 -30.63 4.26 13.52
C GLU A 140 -30.22 5.69 13.88
N VAL A 141 -29.83 6.50 12.88
CA VAL A 141 -29.46 7.91 13.05
C VAL A 141 -30.61 8.78 13.57
N HIS A 142 -31.86 8.43 13.28
CA HIS A 142 -33.03 9.22 13.72
C HIS A 142 -33.38 9.03 15.20
N PHE A 143 -32.92 7.94 15.82
CA PHE A 143 -33.17 7.64 17.24
C PHE A 143 -31.89 7.40 18.05
N GLY A 144 -30.73 7.72 17.48
CA GLY A 144 -29.45 7.73 18.18
C GLY A 144 -28.91 6.34 18.55
N ALA A 145 -29.33 5.30 17.85
CA ALA A 145 -28.75 3.97 18.03
C ALA A 145 -27.46 3.83 17.22
N ASN A 146 -26.47 3.14 17.79
CA ASN A 146 -25.22 2.88 17.11
C ASN A 146 -25.30 1.58 16.30
N LEU A 147 -24.74 1.59 15.09
CA LEU A 147 -24.72 0.43 14.21
C LEU A 147 -23.46 -0.40 14.52
N LYS A 148 -23.63 -1.61 15.05
CA LYS A 148 -22.48 -2.50 15.34
C LYS A 148 -21.74 -2.84 14.03
N PRO A 149 -20.41 -3.06 14.04
CA PRO A 149 -19.62 -3.32 12.83
C PRO A 149 -20.20 -4.43 11.94
N ALA A 150 -20.62 -5.54 12.54
CA ALA A 150 -21.24 -6.66 11.83
C ALA A 150 -22.55 -6.27 11.12
N MET A 151 -23.35 -5.38 11.70
CA MET A 151 -24.61 -4.91 11.10
C MET A 151 -24.37 -4.07 9.84
N SER A 152 -23.24 -3.35 9.81
CA SER A 152 -22.89 -2.41 8.74
C SER A 152 -22.13 -3.05 7.59
N SER A 153 -21.36 -4.10 7.84
CA SER A 153 -20.41 -4.66 6.87
C SER A 153 -21.08 -5.21 5.62
N ILE A 154 -22.23 -5.88 5.78
CA ILE A 154 -22.94 -6.49 4.64
C ILE A 154 -23.39 -5.46 3.59
N PHE A 155 -23.66 -4.22 3.99
CA PHE A 155 -24.00 -3.15 3.07
C PHE A 155 -22.77 -2.66 2.30
N ARG A 156 -21.59 -2.58 2.92
CA ARG A 156 -20.34 -2.25 2.20
C ARG A 156 -20.02 -3.25 1.10
N GLU A 157 -20.31 -4.51 1.36
CA GLU A 157 -20.02 -5.62 0.44
C GLU A 157 -21.02 -5.71 -0.73
N LYS A 158 -22.29 -5.37 -0.50
CA LYS A 158 -23.37 -5.57 -1.48
C LYS A 158 -23.81 -4.31 -2.21
N ILE A 159 -23.51 -3.12 -1.69
CA ILE A 159 -23.88 -1.86 -2.33
C ILE A 159 -22.75 -1.42 -3.26
N ALA A 160 -23.05 -1.38 -4.56
CA ALA A 160 -22.05 -1.10 -5.59
C ALA A 160 -21.47 0.33 -5.54
N THR A 161 -22.20 1.29 -4.96
CA THR A 161 -21.74 2.69 -4.89
C THR A 161 -21.54 3.16 -3.44
N PRO A 162 -20.37 3.75 -3.12
CA PRO A 162 -20.14 4.33 -1.79
C PRO A 162 -21.15 5.42 -1.42
N ASN A 163 -21.69 6.14 -2.41
CA ASN A 163 -22.71 7.17 -2.20
C ASN A 163 -24.02 6.58 -1.69
N THR A 164 -24.54 5.52 -2.32
CA THR A 164 -25.75 4.84 -1.84
C THR A 164 -25.56 4.34 -0.41
N TYR A 165 -24.40 3.77 -0.09
CA TYR A 165 -24.10 3.31 1.28
C TYR A 165 -24.08 4.46 2.29
N ARG A 166 -23.44 5.59 1.95
CA ARG A 166 -23.46 6.80 2.77
C ARG A 166 -24.89 7.29 3.05
N THR A 167 -25.73 7.35 2.03
CA THR A 167 -27.13 7.78 2.16
C THR A 167 -27.96 6.80 3.00
N ILE A 168 -27.72 5.49 2.87
CA ILE A 168 -28.36 4.48 3.74
C ILE A 168 -28.02 4.73 5.21
N VAL A 169 -26.73 4.91 5.54
CA VAL A 169 -26.26 4.92 6.94
C VAL A 169 -26.38 6.29 7.62
N LEU A 170 -25.98 7.38 6.94
CA LEU A 170 -25.88 8.69 7.57
C LEU A 170 -27.16 9.52 7.49
N GLU A 171 -28.02 9.25 6.50
CA GLU A 171 -29.25 10.03 6.29
C GLU A 171 -30.49 9.28 6.80
N GLY A 172 -30.40 7.95 6.95
CA GLY A 172 -31.54 7.09 7.21
C GLY A 172 -32.62 7.20 6.14
N TYR A 173 -32.19 7.30 4.88
CA TYR A 173 -33.09 7.49 3.74
C TYR A 173 -34.05 6.30 3.58
N ARG A 174 -35.27 6.59 3.11
CA ARG A 174 -36.32 5.59 2.87
C ARG A 174 -36.42 5.29 1.39
N PHE A 175 -35.79 4.20 0.96
CA PHE A 175 -35.82 3.79 -0.44
C PHE A 175 -37.17 3.14 -0.79
N GLY A 176 -37.84 3.70 -1.80
CA GLY A 176 -38.99 3.07 -2.45
C GLY A 176 -38.58 1.98 -3.44
N GLY A 177 -39.55 1.26 -4.01
CA GLY A 177 -39.28 0.14 -4.92
C GLY A 177 -38.37 0.49 -6.10
N LYS A 178 -38.75 1.52 -6.86
CA LYS A 178 -37.99 1.97 -8.03
C LYS A 178 -36.56 2.39 -7.68
N GLU A 179 -36.41 3.24 -6.67
CA GLU A 179 -35.11 3.74 -6.22
C GLU A 179 -34.21 2.62 -5.70
N ALA A 180 -34.78 1.65 -4.97
CA ALA A 180 -34.03 0.50 -4.47
C ALA A 180 -33.45 -0.35 -5.61
N LEU A 181 -34.17 -0.51 -6.72
CA LEU A 181 -33.67 -1.22 -7.90
C LEU A 181 -32.59 -0.40 -8.61
N GLU A 182 -32.82 0.89 -8.84
CA GLU A 182 -31.88 1.79 -9.51
C GLU A 182 -30.54 1.92 -8.76
N ASN A 183 -30.58 1.85 -7.43
CA ASN A 183 -29.39 1.91 -6.56
C ASN A 183 -28.75 0.54 -6.31
N GLY A 184 -29.24 -0.54 -6.94
CA GLY A 184 -28.69 -1.89 -6.76
C GLY A 184 -28.90 -2.48 -5.37
N ILE A 185 -29.87 -1.98 -4.60
CA ILE A 185 -30.21 -2.51 -3.27
C ILE A 185 -30.97 -3.85 -3.40
N VAL A 186 -31.80 -3.97 -4.45
CA VAL A 186 -32.61 -5.16 -4.75
C VAL A 186 -32.35 -5.65 -6.17
N ASP A 187 -32.60 -6.94 -6.41
CA ASP A 187 -32.33 -7.62 -7.68
C ASP A 187 -33.52 -7.59 -8.65
N GLY A 188 -34.70 -7.22 -8.14
CA GLY A 188 -35.92 -7.12 -8.92
C GLY A 188 -37.09 -6.60 -8.09
N LEU A 189 -38.18 -6.28 -8.79
CA LEU A 189 -39.40 -5.80 -8.19
C LEU A 189 -40.56 -6.73 -8.52
N GLY A 190 -41.39 -7.05 -7.54
CA GLY A 190 -42.54 -7.93 -7.75
C GLY A 190 -42.98 -8.69 -6.49
N GLY A 191 -43.70 -9.78 -6.73
CA GLY A 191 -44.18 -10.74 -5.75
C GLY A 191 -43.53 -12.11 -5.92
N LEU A 192 -44.27 -13.16 -5.54
CA LEU A 192 -43.79 -14.53 -5.62
C LEU A 192 -43.50 -14.97 -7.05
N ASP A 193 -44.28 -14.52 -8.04
CA ASP A 193 -44.08 -14.89 -9.44
C ASP A 193 -42.74 -14.40 -9.98
N GLU A 194 -42.33 -13.17 -9.64
CA GLU A 194 -41.01 -12.64 -10.01
C GLU A 194 -39.86 -13.35 -9.29
N VAL A 195 -40.08 -13.83 -8.07
CA VAL A 195 -39.11 -14.69 -7.37
C VAL A 195 -38.94 -16.02 -8.12
N LEU A 196 -40.03 -16.66 -8.52
CA LEU A 196 -39.99 -17.91 -9.28
C LEU A 196 -39.32 -17.69 -10.66
N ALA A 197 -39.64 -16.59 -11.34
CA ALA A 197 -38.99 -16.21 -12.59
C ALA A 197 -37.47 -15.96 -12.43
N LEU A 198 -37.05 -15.32 -11.34
CA LEU A 198 -35.62 -15.14 -11.01
C LEU A 198 -34.93 -16.49 -10.79
N ILE A 199 -35.55 -17.38 -10.01
CA ILE A 199 -35.04 -18.73 -9.71
C ILE A 199 -34.84 -19.53 -10.99
N GLU A 200 -35.82 -19.51 -11.89
CA GLU A 200 -35.77 -20.20 -13.16
C GLU A 200 -34.70 -19.60 -14.09
N LYS A 201 -34.74 -18.29 -14.30
CA LYS A 201 -33.79 -17.55 -15.17
C LYS A 201 -32.34 -17.80 -14.78
N ARG A 202 -32.04 -17.81 -13.47
CA ARG A 202 -30.68 -18.03 -12.95
C ARG A 202 -30.38 -19.50 -12.63
N LYS A 203 -31.32 -20.42 -12.88
CA LYS A 203 -31.18 -21.87 -12.61
C LYS A 203 -30.76 -22.18 -11.17
N LEU A 204 -31.28 -21.41 -10.19
CA LEU A 204 -30.82 -21.47 -8.79
C LEU A 204 -31.02 -22.84 -8.14
N THR A 205 -32.05 -23.59 -8.56
CA THR A 205 -32.33 -24.94 -8.05
C THR A 205 -31.23 -25.97 -8.35
N LYS A 206 -30.32 -25.68 -9.29
CA LYS A 206 -29.19 -26.57 -9.65
C LYS A 206 -27.90 -26.27 -8.88
N LEU A 207 -27.77 -25.07 -8.33
CA LEU A 207 -26.52 -24.61 -7.70
C LEU A 207 -26.13 -25.35 -6.41
N PRO A 208 -27.07 -25.85 -5.57
CA PRO A 208 -26.72 -26.66 -4.41
C PRO A 208 -26.11 -28.04 -4.71
N ALA A 209 -26.19 -28.52 -5.96
CA ALA A 209 -25.96 -29.94 -6.28
C ALA A 209 -24.56 -30.46 -5.91
N SER A 210 -23.55 -29.60 -5.96
CA SER A 210 -22.16 -29.95 -5.62
C SER A 210 -21.86 -29.86 -4.12
N GLY A 211 -22.76 -29.29 -3.30
CA GLY A 211 -22.57 -29.08 -1.87
C GLY A 211 -21.62 -27.93 -1.49
N VAL A 212 -20.92 -27.31 -2.45
CA VAL A 212 -19.94 -26.24 -2.16
C VAL A 212 -20.52 -24.83 -2.09
N TYR A 213 -21.80 -24.64 -2.44
CA TYR A 213 -22.42 -23.31 -2.57
C TYR A 213 -22.27 -22.45 -1.30
N GLY A 214 -22.56 -23.03 -0.13
CA GLY A 214 -22.43 -22.32 1.15
C GLY A 214 -20.99 -21.96 1.50
N GLN A 215 -20.01 -22.80 1.12
CA GLN A 215 -18.58 -22.54 1.35
C GLN A 215 -18.09 -21.40 0.45
N LEU A 216 -18.44 -21.44 -0.84
CA LEU A 216 -18.11 -20.38 -1.80
C LEU A 216 -18.70 -19.05 -1.37
N ARG A 217 -19.97 -19.05 -0.94
CA ARG A 217 -20.63 -17.84 -0.47
C ARG A 217 -20.02 -17.28 0.82
N ALA A 218 -19.70 -18.13 1.80
CA ALA A 218 -19.01 -17.68 3.00
C ALA A 218 -17.63 -17.08 2.65
N GLY A 219 -16.92 -17.68 1.69
CA GLY A 219 -15.65 -17.19 1.17
C GLY A 219 -15.73 -15.86 0.42
N MET A 220 -16.90 -15.46 -0.10
CA MET A 220 -17.10 -14.14 -0.70
C MET A 220 -17.13 -13.00 0.32
N PHE A 221 -17.44 -13.28 1.59
CA PHE A 221 -17.64 -12.26 2.63
C PHE A 221 -16.81 -12.53 3.91
N PRO A 222 -15.47 -12.71 3.80
CA PRO A 222 -14.63 -13.11 4.94
C PRO A 222 -14.59 -12.05 6.04
N GLU A 223 -14.61 -10.75 5.70
CA GLU A 223 -14.65 -9.66 6.69
C GLU A 223 -15.95 -9.72 7.50
N THR A 224 -17.09 -9.78 6.81
CA THR A 224 -18.42 -9.84 7.45
C THR A 224 -18.55 -11.08 8.32
N MET A 225 -18.06 -12.23 7.86
CA MET A 225 -18.04 -13.47 8.66
C MET A 225 -17.20 -13.30 9.94
N GLY A 226 -15.99 -12.75 9.84
CA GLY A 226 -15.14 -12.51 11.02
C GLY A 226 -15.75 -11.52 12.02
N LEU A 227 -16.50 -10.52 11.56
CA LEU A 227 -17.21 -9.58 12.44
C LEU A 227 -18.40 -10.22 13.15
N LEU A 228 -19.14 -11.11 12.47
CA LEU A 228 -20.23 -11.87 13.11
C LEU A 228 -19.73 -12.82 14.21
N GLU A 229 -18.50 -13.34 14.08
CA GLU A 229 -17.90 -14.28 15.05
C GLU A 229 -17.31 -13.61 16.29
N ARG A 230 -16.91 -12.34 16.21
CA ARG A 230 -16.26 -11.60 17.32
C ARG A 230 -17.22 -10.79 18.20
N CYS A 231 -18.52 -11.07 18.13
CA CYS A 231 -19.57 -10.27 18.76
C CYS A 231 -19.38 -10.01 20.27
N ALA A 232 -18.82 -10.96 21.03
CA ALA A 232 -18.66 -10.81 22.48
C ALA A 232 -17.69 -9.68 22.87
N ASP A 233 -16.75 -9.34 22.00
CA ASP A 233 -15.73 -8.30 22.25
C ASP A 233 -16.28 -6.87 22.03
N ASP A 234 -17.33 -6.73 21.21
CA ASP A 234 -17.91 -5.43 20.81
C ASP A 234 -18.61 -4.69 21.96
N ASP A 235 -19.18 -5.41 22.93
CA ASP A 235 -19.92 -4.79 24.05
C ASP A 235 -18.96 -4.10 25.05
N ALA A 236 -17.79 -4.70 25.29
CA ALA A 236 -16.75 -4.10 26.13
C ALA A 236 -16.12 -2.87 25.44
N LEU A 237 -15.94 -2.95 24.12
CA LEU A 237 -15.46 -1.82 23.31
C LEU A 237 -16.46 -0.68 23.33
N ALA A 238 -17.75 -0.93 23.10
CA ALA A 238 -18.79 0.09 23.10
C ALA A 238 -18.88 0.86 24.43
N LEU A 239 -18.73 0.17 25.57
CA LEU A 239 -18.69 0.83 26.88
C LEU A 239 -17.48 1.74 27.04
N ALA A 240 -16.29 1.28 26.62
CA ALA A 240 -15.07 2.08 26.64
C ALA A 240 -15.14 3.31 25.69
N GLU A 241 -15.87 3.20 24.58
CA GLU A 241 -16.12 4.33 23.68
C GLU A 241 -17.05 5.38 24.29
N LEU A 242 -18.13 4.97 24.96
CA LEU A 242 -19.02 5.90 25.67
C LEU A 242 -18.28 6.68 26.76
N GLU A 243 -17.41 6.02 27.53
CA GLU A 243 -16.56 6.67 28.52
C GLU A 243 -15.57 7.67 27.89
N ARG A 244 -15.00 7.31 26.74
CA ARG A 244 -14.08 8.17 25.99
C ARG A 244 -14.80 9.40 25.43
N ASP A 245 -15.99 9.22 24.87
CA ASP A 245 -16.78 10.30 24.29
C ASP A 245 -17.31 11.24 25.38
N ALA A 246 -17.63 10.73 26.58
CA ALA A 246 -17.93 11.55 27.74
C ALA A 246 -16.73 12.42 28.15
N LYS A 247 -15.52 11.83 28.21
CA LYS A 247 -14.27 12.57 28.49
C LYS A 247 -13.94 13.60 27.40
N GLU A 248 -14.15 13.28 26.13
CA GLU A 248 -13.90 14.23 25.03
C GLU A 248 -14.93 15.36 25.01
N LYS A 249 -16.20 15.10 25.34
CA LYS A 249 -17.20 16.15 25.54
C LYS A 249 -16.82 17.09 26.68
N GLU A 250 -16.33 16.55 27.80
CA GLU A 250 -15.84 17.35 28.92
C GLU A 250 -14.62 18.21 28.51
N ASN A 251 -13.61 17.58 27.88
CA ASN A 251 -12.41 18.26 27.42
C ASN A 251 -12.73 19.33 26.36
N GLY A 252 -13.61 19.01 25.40
CA GLY A 252 -14.10 19.94 24.39
C GLY A 252 -14.84 21.12 25.01
N GLY A 253 -15.69 20.87 26.01
CA GLY A 253 -16.35 21.91 26.79
C GLY A 253 -15.33 22.86 27.44
N ARG A 254 -14.30 22.31 28.10
CA ARG A 254 -13.22 23.13 28.70
C ARG A 254 -12.48 23.97 27.67
N ARG A 255 -12.14 23.40 26.50
CA ARG A 255 -11.47 24.15 25.42
C ARG A 255 -12.33 25.30 24.89
N VAL A 256 -13.63 25.08 24.75
CA VAL A 256 -14.59 26.12 24.31
C VAL A 256 -14.72 27.21 25.38
N GLU A 257 -14.79 26.84 26.66
CA GLU A 257 -14.81 27.81 27.76
C GLU A 257 -13.53 28.65 27.83
N GLU A 258 -12.36 28.02 27.64
CA GLU A 258 -11.06 28.73 27.59
C GLU A 258 -10.95 29.66 26.38
N TRP A 259 -11.44 29.23 25.22
CA TRP A 259 -11.53 30.09 24.03
C TRP A 259 -12.49 31.26 24.24
N ALA A 260 -13.67 31.02 24.84
CA ALA A 260 -14.64 32.07 25.15
C ALA A 260 -14.07 33.09 26.15
N LYS A 261 -13.34 32.63 27.18
CA LYS A 261 -12.65 33.48 28.17
C LYS A 261 -11.54 34.33 27.55
N ARG A 262 -10.90 33.86 26.47
CA ARG A 262 -9.86 34.61 25.74
C ARG A 262 -10.43 35.65 24.76
N GLY A 263 -11.74 35.92 24.80
CA GLY A 263 -12.37 37.04 24.12
C GLY A 263 -12.64 36.79 22.64
N GLY A 264 -13.36 35.69 22.34
CA GLY A 264 -13.73 35.21 21.00
C GLY A 264 -14.06 36.30 19.97
N LYS A 265 -13.03 36.83 19.31
CA LYS A 265 -13.11 37.61 18.08
C LYS A 265 -12.19 36.94 17.07
N ALA A 266 -12.77 36.49 15.98
CA ALA A 266 -12.03 36.07 14.80
C ALA A 266 -11.15 37.25 14.35
N SER A 267 -9.82 37.09 14.41
CA SER A 267 -8.92 38.10 13.87
C SER A 267 -9.05 38.09 12.35
N LYS A 268 -9.58 39.19 11.80
CA LYS A 268 -9.42 39.53 10.38
C LYS A 268 -7.94 39.48 10.04
N LEU A 269 -7.61 38.84 8.91
CA LEU A 269 -6.32 39.00 8.26
C LEU A 269 -5.99 40.50 8.17
N MET A 270 -4.87 40.91 8.77
CA MET A 270 -4.24 42.18 8.47
C MET A 270 -2.81 41.91 8.01
N ASN A 271 -2.57 42.31 6.77
CA ASN A 271 -1.25 42.49 6.19
C ASN A 271 -0.40 43.42 7.09
N PRO A 272 0.91 43.20 7.19
CA PRO A 272 1.80 44.11 7.89
C PRO A 272 2.21 45.25 6.96
N ASP A 273 2.14 46.49 7.46
CA ASP A 273 2.95 47.60 6.97
C ASP A 273 3.59 48.31 8.18
N PRO A 274 4.86 48.72 8.10
CA PRO A 274 5.72 49.00 9.24
C PRO A 274 5.82 50.50 9.55
N SER A 275 5.88 50.86 10.83
CA SER A 275 6.59 52.05 11.32
C SER A 275 6.54 52.08 12.85
N ILE A 276 7.69 51.89 13.52
CA ILE A 276 8.54 52.93 14.15
C ILE A 276 8.10 53.24 15.61
N ASP A 277 8.90 52.80 16.58
CA ASP A 277 9.76 53.64 17.46
C ASP A 277 10.32 52.74 18.59
N LYS A 278 11.64 52.47 18.64
CA LYS A 278 12.73 53.24 19.30
C LYS A 278 12.83 53.02 20.82
N ASN A 279 13.92 52.40 21.28
CA ASN A 279 15.07 53.09 21.90
C ASN A 279 16.06 52.13 22.59
N THR A 280 17.27 52.67 22.84
CA THR A 280 18.53 52.18 23.47
C THR A 280 19.46 51.44 22.48
N GLU A 281 20.42 52.09 21.79
CA GLU A 281 21.69 52.73 22.27
C GLU A 281 22.49 51.75 23.15
N ASP A 282 23.70 51.27 22.79
CA ASP A 282 24.91 52.00 22.38
C ASP A 282 25.79 51.22 21.36
N ALA A 283 26.31 51.93 20.35
CA ALA A 283 27.50 51.53 19.60
C ALA A 283 28.19 52.78 19.04
N GLU A 284 29.50 52.93 19.34
CA GLU A 284 30.39 53.89 18.68
C GLU A 284 31.24 53.21 17.57
N PRO A 285 31.80 53.99 16.61
CA PRO A 285 31.76 53.65 15.18
C PRO A 285 33.16 53.28 14.58
N PRO A 286 33.25 53.02 13.25
CA PRO A 286 34.33 52.24 12.62
C PRO A 286 35.43 53.13 12.01
N PRO A 287 36.41 52.51 11.30
CA PRO A 287 36.67 53.05 9.97
C PRO A 287 36.89 52.00 8.86
N GLN A 288 36.67 52.49 7.65
CA GLN A 288 36.78 51.86 6.35
C GLN A 288 38.21 51.91 5.75
N HIS A 289 38.45 50.95 4.85
CA HIS A 289 39.24 51.02 3.60
C HIS A 289 40.70 51.55 3.60
N MET A 290 41.66 50.68 3.24
CA MET A 290 42.35 50.63 1.92
C MET A 290 43.75 49.99 2.04
N GLY A 291 44.15 49.27 0.98
CA GLY A 291 45.54 49.25 0.52
C GLY A 291 46.30 47.92 0.65
N ILE A 292 46.55 47.29 -0.50
CA ILE A 292 47.62 46.31 -0.71
C ILE A 292 48.98 47.05 -0.69
N PRO A 293 50.04 46.49 -0.08
CA PRO A 293 51.24 46.18 -0.88
C PRO A 293 51.94 44.86 -0.51
N THR A 294 52.43 44.16 -1.53
CA THR A 294 53.52 43.16 -1.50
C THR A 294 54.92 43.85 -1.43
N PRO A 295 56.05 43.13 -1.40
CA PRO A 295 56.56 42.17 -0.41
C PRO A 295 57.97 42.59 0.11
N THR A 296 58.35 42.24 1.35
CA THR A 296 59.78 42.32 1.75
C THR A 296 60.18 41.26 2.76
N THR A 297 61.42 40.84 2.58
CA THR A 297 62.20 39.71 3.07
C THR A 297 62.46 39.61 4.58
N MET A 298 62.57 38.34 5.01
CA MET A 298 63.52 37.76 5.97
C MET A 298 63.58 38.36 7.39
N GLY A 299 63.14 37.54 8.34
CA GLY A 299 63.53 37.60 9.74
C GLY A 299 63.28 36.24 10.37
N ASP A 300 64.30 35.41 10.40
CA ASP A 300 64.36 34.18 11.20
C ASP A 300 64.13 34.55 12.68
N GLU A 301 62.93 34.34 13.19
CA GLU A 301 62.71 34.05 14.60
C GLU A 301 61.98 32.72 14.71
N VAL A 302 62.79 31.68 14.89
CA VAL A 302 62.38 30.39 15.44
C VAL A 302 61.86 30.67 16.85
N ASP A 303 60.56 30.98 16.97
CA ASP A 303 59.93 31.09 18.28
C ASP A 303 59.75 29.69 18.88
N THR A 304 60.60 29.45 19.86
CA THR A 304 60.77 28.26 20.68
C THR A 304 59.58 28.00 21.62
N THR A 305 58.37 27.82 21.08
CA THR A 305 57.19 27.34 21.83
C THR A 305 56.67 25.97 21.38
N SER A 306 57.41 25.27 20.51
CA SER A 306 57.00 23.98 19.92
C SER A 306 57.29 22.73 20.79
N LYS A 307 57.85 22.88 21.99
CA LYS A 307 58.07 21.73 22.89
C LYS A 307 56.75 21.26 23.50
N GLY A 308 56.13 20.28 22.86
CA GLY A 308 54.96 19.55 23.36
C GLY A 308 53.71 19.60 22.46
N ARG A 309 53.75 20.30 21.32
CA ARG A 309 52.64 20.25 20.37
C ARG A 309 52.73 18.99 19.50
N PRO A 310 51.66 18.18 19.41
CA PRO A 310 51.68 16.99 18.57
C PRO A 310 51.92 17.37 17.10
N PRO A 311 52.65 16.55 16.31
CA PRO A 311 53.03 16.86 14.94
C PRO A 311 51.86 17.24 14.02
N LEU A 312 50.70 16.63 14.23
CA LEU A 312 49.48 16.93 13.48
C LEU A 312 48.98 18.38 13.65
N LEU A 313 49.30 19.04 14.77
CA LEU A 313 48.95 20.44 15.03
C LEU A 313 49.99 21.44 14.50
N LEU A 314 51.09 20.96 13.93
CA LEU A 314 52.13 21.79 13.31
C LEU A 314 51.92 21.95 11.80
N VAL A 315 50.99 21.19 11.23
CA VAL A 315 50.67 21.20 9.80
C VAL A 315 49.83 22.46 9.48
N PRO A 316 50.02 23.11 8.31
CA PRO A 316 49.17 24.23 7.91
C PRO A 316 47.67 23.90 7.93
N SER A 317 46.84 24.92 8.18
CA SER A 317 45.39 24.74 8.32
C SER A 317 44.76 24.13 7.08
N GLU A 318 45.24 24.50 5.89
CA GLU A 318 44.79 24.03 4.58
C GLU A 318 45.03 22.53 4.41
N ILE A 319 46.22 22.06 4.76
CA ILE A 319 46.57 20.64 4.71
C ILE A 319 45.75 19.87 5.75
N LEU A 320 45.58 20.43 6.94
CA LEU A 320 44.70 19.84 7.95
C LEU A 320 43.25 19.75 7.43
N TYR A 321 42.73 20.77 6.76
CA TYR A 321 41.40 20.72 6.13
C TYR A 321 41.31 19.64 5.05
N LEU A 322 42.31 19.50 4.19
CA LEU A 322 42.35 18.42 3.18
C LEU A 322 42.37 17.03 3.83
N ILE A 323 43.10 16.86 4.93
CA ILE A 323 43.09 15.59 5.67
C ILE A 323 41.69 15.34 6.24
N LEU A 324 41.10 16.35 6.89
CA LEU A 324 39.79 16.22 7.54
C LEU A 324 38.64 16.05 6.53
N SER A 325 38.72 16.63 5.33
CA SER A 325 37.66 16.50 4.31
C SER A 325 37.49 15.08 3.77
N ASN A 326 38.47 14.21 4.00
CA ASN A 326 38.41 12.79 3.65
C ASN A 326 37.83 11.91 4.77
N LEU A 327 37.51 12.50 5.93
CA LEU A 327 36.97 11.76 7.07
C LEU A 327 35.44 11.69 7.04
N PRO A 328 34.83 10.54 7.38
CA PRO A 328 33.39 10.46 7.57
C PRO A 328 32.97 11.21 8.84
N ALA A 329 31.68 11.57 8.93
CA ALA A 329 31.13 12.35 10.04
C ALA A 329 31.49 11.82 11.45
N PRO A 330 31.42 10.50 11.76
CA PRO A 330 31.79 9.99 13.08
C PRO A 330 33.27 10.23 13.42
N SER A 331 34.15 10.16 12.43
CA SER A 331 35.60 10.43 12.58
C SER A 331 35.88 11.92 12.78
N LEU A 332 35.11 12.81 12.14
CA LEU A 332 35.16 14.25 12.40
C LEU A 332 34.72 14.58 13.83
N VAL A 333 33.63 13.96 14.31
CA VAL A 333 33.18 14.14 15.70
C VAL A 333 34.23 13.65 16.69
N SER A 334 34.80 12.46 16.46
CA SER A 334 35.87 11.89 17.29
C SER A 334 37.11 12.81 17.30
N THR A 335 37.52 13.29 16.13
CA THR A 335 38.60 14.27 15.99
C THR A 335 38.31 15.55 16.78
N SER A 336 37.06 16.03 16.75
CA SER A 336 36.65 17.24 17.48
C SER A 336 36.69 17.08 19.01
N ALA A 337 36.64 15.84 19.51
CA ALA A 337 36.72 15.55 20.94
C ALA A 337 38.15 15.52 21.48
N THR A 338 39.17 15.52 20.61
CA THR A 338 40.58 15.35 21.01
C THR A 338 41.20 16.61 21.64
N CYS A 339 41.10 17.77 20.99
CA CYS A 339 41.67 19.03 21.49
C CYS A 339 40.95 20.26 20.90
N ARG A 340 41.15 21.43 21.53
CA ARG A 340 40.49 22.69 21.12
C ARG A 340 40.82 23.10 19.68
N SER A 341 42.05 22.88 19.22
CA SER A 341 42.46 23.23 17.85
C SER A 341 41.73 22.35 16.82
N LEU A 342 41.83 21.03 16.95
CA LEU A 342 41.14 20.09 16.05
C LEU A 342 39.62 20.22 16.13
N ARG A 343 39.06 20.59 17.29
CA ARG A 343 37.64 20.92 17.41
C ARG A 343 37.22 22.07 16.50
N LYS A 344 38.00 23.16 16.45
CA LYS A 344 37.70 24.31 15.59
C LYS A 344 37.72 23.91 14.11
N HIS A 345 38.71 23.13 13.69
CA HIS A 345 38.83 22.67 12.30
C HIS A 345 37.75 21.64 11.92
N ALA A 346 37.51 20.62 12.75
CA ALA A 346 36.55 19.56 12.47
C ALA A 346 35.08 20.03 12.51
N GLN A 347 34.79 21.16 13.17
CA GLN A 347 33.45 21.77 13.20
C GLN A 347 33.22 22.78 12.07
N ALA A 348 34.23 23.06 11.23
CA ALA A 348 34.09 24.01 10.13
C ALA A 348 33.09 23.50 9.09
N ASP A 349 32.15 24.35 8.71
CA ASP A 349 30.98 23.94 7.93
C ASP A 349 31.31 23.47 6.50
N ILE A 350 32.43 23.96 5.96
CA ILE A 350 32.98 23.52 4.67
C ILE A 350 33.25 22.01 4.61
N LEU A 351 33.48 21.36 5.76
CA LEU A 351 33.64 19.90 5.85
C LEU A 351 32.30 19.16 5.85
N TRP A 352 31.24 19.80 6.32
CA TRP A 352 29.92 19.18 6.52
C TRP A 352 29.00 19.36 5.31
N MET A 353 29.16 20.43 4.54
CA MET A 353 28.39 20.66 3.31
C MET A 353 28.53 19.50 2.30
N PRO A 354 29.72 18.98 1.96
CA PRO A 354 29.85 17.81 1.09
C PRO A 354 29.21 16.56 1.69
N LEU A 355 29.30 16.37 3.01
CA LEU A 355 28.70 15.21 3.68
C LEU A 355 27.17 15.22 3.58
N VAL A 356 26.52 16.39 3.60
CA VAL A 356 25.08 16.51 3.32
C VAL A 356 24.81 16.27 1.84
N ASN A 357 25.49 17.02 0.96
CA ASN A 357 25.20 17.03 -0.47
C ASN A 357 25.48 15.71 -1.17
N ASN A 358 26.40 14.88 -0.67
CA ASN A 358 26.62 13.53 -1.18
C ASN A 358 25.43 12.58 -0.95
N ASN A 359 24.44 12.97 -0.13
CA ASN A 359 23.21 12.21 0.08
C ASN A 359 22.03 12.74 -0.75
N LEU A 360 22.25 13.75 -1.59
CA LEU A 360 21.18 14.46 -2.29
C LEU A 360 21.43 14.46 -3.81
N PRO A 361 20.39 14.24 -4.64
CA PRO A 361 20.53 14.36 -6.09
C PRO A 361 20.79 15.80 -6.52
N THR A 362 20.22 16.77 -5.79
CA THR A 362 20.42 18.21 -6.00
C THR A 362 21.17 18.79 -4.80
N PRO A 363 22.41 19.27 -4.97
CA PRO A 363 23.17 19.87 -3.88
C PRO A 363 22.48 21.12 -3.30
N LEU A 364 22.49 21.22 -1.99
CA LEU A 364 22.07 22.42 -1.26
C LEU A 364 23.22 23.43 -1.19
N THR A 365 22.88 24.71 -1.37
CA THR A 365 23.80 25.84 -1.21
C THR A 365 23.65 26.53 0.14
N ASP A 366 22.54 26.28 0.85
CA ASP A 366 22.18 26.92 2.12
C ASP A 366 21.67 25.84 3.10
N PRO A 367 22.18 25.81 4.35
CA PRO A 367 21.68 24.91 5.38
C PRO A 367 20.37 25.38 6.05
N ALA A 368 19.84 26.55 5.67
CA ALA A 368 18.63 27.10 6.27
C ALA A 368 17.48 26.07 6.35
N PRO A 369 16.74 26.05 7.47
CA PRO A 369 16.77 26.95 8.62
C PRO A 369 17.81 26.58 9.69
N PHE A 370 18.70 25.61 9.41
CA PHE A 370 19.79 25.29 10.33
C PHE A 370 20.89 26.35 10.23
N PRO A 371 21.57 26.69 11.34
CA PRO A 371 22.64 27.68 11.32
C PRO A 371 23.93 27.17 10.65
N SER A 372 24.01 25.87 10.33
CA SER A 372 25.18 25.25 9.68
C SER A 372 24.81 23.92 9.01
N PHE A 373 25.52 23.51 7.96
CA PHE A 373 25.44 22.18 7.37
C PHE A 373 25.76 21.07 8.37
N ARG A 374 26.61 21.34 9.36
CA ARG A 374 26.86 20.42 10.47
C ARG A 374 25.59 20.10 11.26
N GLU A 375 24.81 21.12 11.62
CA GLU A 375 23.55 20.94 12.35
C GLU A 375 22.48 20.29 11.49
N LEU A 376 22.42 20.65 10.20
CA LEU A 376 21.57 19.98 9.23
C LEU A 376 21.92 18.49 9.13
N TYR A 377 23.20 18.14 8.97
CA TYR A 377 23.65 16.75 8.90
C TYR A 377 23.26 15.98 10.16
N ALA A 378 23.51 16.56 11.34
CA ALA A 378 23.18 15.94 12.62
C ALA A 378 21.67 15.70 12.80
N SER A 379 20.82 16.57 12.23
CA SER A 379 19.36 16.47 12.38
C SER A 379 18.73 15.24 11.72
N GLN A 380 19.44 14.64 10.77
CA GLN A 380 18.99 13.47 10.02
C GLN A 380 19.95 12.28 10.17
N PHE A 381 20.95 12.36 11.05
CA PHE A 381 21.88 11.25 11.25
C PHE A 381 21.22 10.10 12.04
N PRO A 382 21.35 8.83 11.60
CA PRO A 382 22.09 8.33 10.43
C PRO A 382 21.21 8.14 9.18
N MET A 383 19.96 8.61 9.17
CA MET A 383 18.93 8.34 8.16
C MET A 383 19.19 8.96 6.77
N TRP A 384 20.31 9.67 6.57
CA TRP A 384 20.68 10.22 5.27
C TRP A 384 20.72 9.20 4.12
N PHE A 385 21.03 7.93 4.42
CA PHE A 385 21.00 6.87 3.41
C PHE A 385 19.61 6.70 2.77
N VAL A 386 18.53 7.05 3.48
CA VAL A 386 17.15 6.97 3.00
C VAL A 386 16.92 7.92 1.81
N ALA A 387 17.40 9.16 1.93
CA ALA A 387 17.35 10.15 0.86
C ALA A 387 18.39 9.84 -0.25
N ARG A 388 19.56 9.33 0.12
CA ARG A 388 20.65 9.00 -0.82
C ARG A 388 20.25 7.96 -1.85
N ASN A 389 19.59 6.88 -1.41
CA ASN A 389 19.28 5.78 -2.32
C ASN A 389 17.97 5.98 -3.09
N MET A 390 17.12 6.93 -2.67
CA MET A 390 15.88 7.39 -3.31
C MET A 390 14.77 6.35 -3.51
N ILE A 391 15.06 5.16 -4.04
CA ILE A 391 14.07 4.16 -4.46
C ILE A 391 14.00 3.03 -3.46
N TRP A 392 12.80 2.75 -2.98
CA TRP A 392 12.57 1.77 -1.93
C TRP A 392 11.42 0.84 -2.31
N ILE A 393 11.62 -0.46 -2.09
CA ILE A 393 10.62 -1.51 -2.34
C ILE A 393 10.29 -2.26 -1.05
N SER A 394 9.01 -2.39 -0.73
CA SER A 394 8.58 -3.11 0.47
C SER A 394 8.51 -4.62 0.24
N ASP A 395 8.75 -5.38 1.30
CA ASP A 395 8.48 -6.81 1.42
C ASP A 395 6.99 -7.17 1.55
N ALA A 396 6.04 -6.22 1.51
CA ALA A 396 4.60 -6.53 1.65
C ALA A 396 4.16 -7.69 0.73
N LYS A 397 3.60 -8.75 1.31
CA LYS A 397 3.38 -10.05 0.67
C LYS A 397 2.66 -9.94 -0.68
N ASP A 398 3.17 -10.66 -1.67
CA ASP A 398 2.71 -10.73 -3.07
C ASP A 398 2.77 -9.42 -3.86
N THR A 399 2.30 -8.30 -3.30
CA THR A 399 2.14 -7.05 -4.04
C THR A 399 3.35 -6.13 -3.99
N GLY A 400 4.07 -6.08 -2.87
CA GLY A 400 5.09 -5.06 -2.64
C GLY A 400 4.53 -3.64 -2.68
N LYS A 401 5.41 -2.66 -2.56
CA LYS A 401 5.12 -1.22 -2.70
C LYS A 401 6.39 -0.54 -3.19
N LEU A 402 6.29 0.23 -4.27
CA LEU A 402 7.36 1.12 -4.73
C LEU A 402 7.20 2.49 -4.08
N MET A 403 8.27 2.99 -3.47
CA MET A 403 8.32 4.29 -2.81
C MET A 403 9.53 5.07 -3.31
N ILE A 404 9.34 6.38 -3.53
CA ILE A 404 10.43 7.33 -3.72
C ILE A 404 10.57 8.15 -2.43
N ALA A 405 11.78 8.19 -1.89
CA ALA A 405 12.17 8.99 -0.74
C ALA A 405 13.12 10.12 -1.15
N ARG A 406 12.97 11.28 -0.54
CA ARG A 406 13.76 12.48 -0.81
C ARG A 406 13.88 13.36 0.42
N TYR A 407 14.88 14.22 0.45
CA TYR A 407 14.95 15.30 1.43
C TYR A 407 14.19 16.53 0.92
N ASN A 408 13.28 17.04 1.73
CA ASN A 408 12.55 18.28 1.45
C ASN A 408 13.19 19.43 2.23
N PRO A 409 13.90 20.37 1.56
CA PRO A 409 14.57 21.47 2.25
C PRO A 409 13.59 22.46 2.89
N ARG A 410 12.40 22.67 2.29
CA ARG A 410 11.37 23.59 2.82
C ARG A 410 10.78 23.08 4.14
N ARG A 411 10.58 21.77 4.26
CA ARG A 411 10.02 21.12 5.48
C ARG A 411 11.10 20.57 6.42
N CYS A 412 12.36 20.53 5.98
CA CYS A 412 13.52 20.02 6.71
C CYS A 412 13.37 18.56 7.15
N GLN A 413 12.81 17.72 6.29
CA GLN A 413 12.49 16.33 6.60
C GLN A 413 12.85 15.42 5.44
N ILE A 414 13.14 14.15 5.74
CA ILE A 414 13.14 13.09 4.72
C ILE A 414 11.70 12.60 4.60
N GLU A 415 11.14 12.70 3.40
CA GLU A 415 9.77 12.27 3.09
C GLU A 415 9.81 11.17 2.03
N GLY A 416 8.83 10.27 2.08
CA GLY A 416 8.71 9.18 1.12
C GLY A 416 7.26 8.93 0.73
N PHE A 417 7.04 8.81 -0.58
CA PHE A 417 5.72 8.66 -1.18
C PHE A 417 5.64 7.41 -2.03
N ARG A 418 4.47 6.75 -1.99
CA ARG A 418 4.19 5.62 -2.87
C ARG A 418 4.12 6.09 -4.32
N VAL A 419 4.75 5.34 -5.22
CA VAL A 419 4.60 5.52 -6.66
C VAL A 419 3.34 4.79 -7.11
N VAL A 420 2.46 5.49 -7.84
CA VAL A 420 1.21 4.94 -8.37
C VAL A 420 1.13 5.18 -9.87
N ALA A 421 0.41 4.30 -10.56
CA ALA A 421 0.12 4.45 -11.98
C ALA A 421 -1.40 4.50 -12.17
N ALA A 422 -1.91 5.64 -12.63
CA ALA A 422 -3.31 5.80 -13.00
C ALA A 422 -3.51 5.46 -14.48
N HIS A 423 -4.57 4.73 -14.79
CA HIS A 423 -4.91 4.33 -16.15
C HIS A 423 -6.18 5.04 -16.61
N ARG A 424 -6.07 5.94 -17.60
CA ARG A 424 -7.19 6.79 -18.03
C ARG A 424 -8.05 6.20 -19.16
N ILE A 425 -7.52 5.27 -19.97
CA ILE A 425 -8.18 4.78 -21.19
C ILE A 425 -7.87 3.29 -21.41
N ARG A 426 -8.87 2.42 -21.22
CA ARG A 426 -8.80 1.00 -21.64
C ARG A 426 -9.43 0.84 -23.02
N GLN A 427 -8.60 0.68 -24.05
CA GLN A 427 -9.05 0.29 -25.39
C GLN A 427 -8.43 -1.05 -25.76
N PHE A 428 -9.26 -1.92 -26.33
CA PHE A 428 -8.83 -3.18 -26.91
C PHE A 428 -8.78 -3.02 -28.42
N GLU A 429 -7.66 -3.41 -29.01
CA GLU A 429 -7.43 -3.38 -30.45
C GLU A 429 -7.04 -4.78 -30.92
N SER A 430 -7.56 -5.23 -32.06
CA SER A 430 -7.11 -6.49 -32.66
C SER A 430 -5.76 -6.26 -33.35
N TRP A 431 -4.80 -7.16 -33.17
CA TRP A 431 -3.54 -7.07 -33.91
C TRP A 431 -3.78 -7.34 -35.41
N THR A 432 -3.22 -6.51 -36.28
CA THR A 432 -3.39 -6.64 -37.74
C THR A 432 -2.66 -7.85 -38.33
N TYR A 433 -1.60 -8.31 -37.66
CA TYR A 433 -0.80 -9.47 -38.05
C TYR A 433 -1.48 -10.80 -37.66
N ASP A 434 -2.08 -10.87 -36.47
CA ASP A 434 -2.88 -12.00 -35.99
C ASP A 434 -4.16 -11.48 -35.32
N ARG A 435 -5.31 -11.64 -36.00
CA ARG A 435 -6.60 -11.07 -35.56
C ARG A 435 -7.15 -11.70 -34.28
N ASP A 436 -6.66 -12.89 -33.91
CA ASP A 436 -7.04 -13.56 -32.67
C ASP A 436 -6.28 -12.99 -31.46
N VAL A 437 -5.28 -12.13 -31.69
CA VAL A 437 -4.49 -11.50 -30.64
C VAL A 437 -5.11 -10.17 -30.23
N LEU A 438 -5.34 -10.03 -28.93
CA LEU A 438 -5.83 -8.81 -28.31
C LEU A 438 -4.67 -7.95 -27.82
N ILE A 439 -4.70 -6.68 -28.21
CA ILE A 439 -3.76 -5.65 -27.76
C ILE A 439 -4.45 -4.79 -26.71
N HIS A 440 -3.84 -4.67 -25.54
CA HIS A 440 -4.31 -3.77 -24.50
C HIS A 440 -3.55 -2.44 -24.57
N SER A 441 -4.23 -1.36 -24.99
CA SER A 441 -3.60 -0.05 -25.08
C SER A 441 -3.12 0.43 -23.71
N PHE A 442 -1.87 0.89 -23.59
CA PHE A 442 -1.31 1.30 -22.30
C PHE A 442 -0.61 2.68 -22.37
N LYS A 443 -1.23 3.66 -21.70
CA LYS A 443 -0.68 5.00 -21.47
C LYS A 443 -0.83 5.37 -19.98
N PRO A 444 0.03 4.84 -19.11
CA PRO A 444 -0.05 5.08 -17.68
C PRO A 444 0.33 6.53 -17.36
N GLN A 445 -0.34 7.13 -16.38
CA GLN A 445 0.12 8.34 -15.73
C GLN A 445 0.75 7.94 -14.40
N VAL A 446 2.08 7.98 -14.35
CA VAL A 446 2.84 7.68 -13.12
C VAL A 446 3.02 8.95 -12.31
N SER A 447 2.75 8.89 -11.01
CA SER A 447 2.90 10.02 -10.09
C SER A 447 3.16 9.54 -8.66
N LEU A 448 3.66 10.44 -7.81
CA LEU A 448 3.69 10.21 -6.36
C LEU A 448 2.30 10.40 -5.76
N TRP A 449 1.90 9.49 -4.88
CA TRP A 449 0.67 9.62 -4.09
C TRP A 449 0.90 10.57 -2.90
N MET A 450 0.72 11.87 -3.13
CA MET A 450 1.05 12.91 -2.15
C MET A 450 0.11 12.95 -0.93
N GLY A 451 -1.11 12.42 -1.06
CA GLY A 451 -2.15 12.49 -0.01
C GLY A 451 -1.97 11.52 1.16
N ASP A 452 -1.06 10.54 1.06
CA ASP A 452 -0.76 9.56 2.10
C ASP A 452 0.76 9.27 2.09
N PRO A 453 1.59 10.13 2.72
CA PRO A 453 3.02 9.88 2.80
C PRO A 453 3.30 8.59 3.57
N VAL A 454 4.22 7.78 3.04
CA VAL A 454 4.64 6.50 3.64
C VAL A 454 5.72 6.72 4.70
N LEU A 455 6.55 7.75 4.51
CA LEU A 455 7.67 8.09 5.38
C LEU A 455 7.67 9.60 5.63
N GLU A 456 7.79 10.01 6.89
CA GLU A 456 8.03 11.40 7.30
C GLU A 456 9.00 11.42 8.49
N LEU A 457 10.28 11.55 8.19
CA LEU A 457 11.35 11.73 9.17
C LEU A 457 11.60 13.23 9.34
N ALA A 458 10.71 13.84 10.12
CA ALA A 458 10.86 15.21 10.57
C ALA A 458 12.17 15.40 11.35
N LYS A 459 12.60 16.66 11.51
CA LYS A 459 13.80 17.04 12.27
C LYS A 459 13.94 16.22 13.55
N SER A 460 14.78 15.19 13.49
CA SER A 460 15.27 14.50 14.66
C SER A 460 16.30 15.43 15.27
N THR A 461 15.84 16.47 15.96
CA THR A 461 16.55 16.82 17.17
C THR A 461 16.23 15.64 18.09
N PRO A 462 17.21 14.78 18.47
CA PRO A 462 17.07 14.22 19.79
C PRO A 462 16.81 15.43 20.70
N PRO A 463 15.95 15.34 21.73
CA PRO A 463 16.19 16.25 22.83
C PRO A 463 17.69 16.10 23.11
N LEU A 464 18.41 17.21 23.28
CA LEU A 464 19.62 17.22 24.10
C LEU A 464 19.17 16.80 25.51
N SER A 465 18.71 15.55 25.60
CA SER A 465 18.24 14.87 26.76
C SER A 465 19.51 14.69 27.54
N ARG A 466 19.54 15.31 28.71
CA ARG A 466 20.56 15.11 29.72
C ARG A 466 20.66 13.64 30.19
N LYS A 467 20.00 12.67 29.53
CA LYS A 467 20.07 11.24 29.81
C LYS A 467 20.90 10.51 28.73
N PRO A 468 22.11 10.04 29.06
CA PRO A 468 23.03 9.35 28.14
C PRO A 468 22.58 7.96 27.63
N TYR A 469 21.31 7.58 27.74
CA TYR A 469 20.88 6.16 27.71
C TYR A 469 19.74 5.79 26.75
N GLU A 470 19.22 6.70 25.92
CA GLU A 470 18.29 6.31 24.86
C GLU A 470 19.04 6.00 23.57
N ASP A 471 19.38 4.72 23.39
CA ASP A 471 20.07 4.22 22.21
C ASP A 471 19.16 4.24 20.98
N TRP A 472 19.23 5.30 20.18
CA TRP A 472 18.42 5.47 18.96
C TRP A 472 18.55 4.29 17.98
N ARG A 473 19.68 3.58 17.99
CA ARG A 473 19.91 2.39 17.14
C ARG A 473 18.92 1.26 17.43
N ARG A 474 18.41 1.22 18.67
CA ARG A 474 17.54 0.15 19.15
C ARG A 474 16.08 0.57 19.33
N ASN A 475 15.77 1.85 19.16
CA ASN A 475 14.44 2.39 19.42
C ASN A 475 13.65 2.56 18.12
N GLU A 476 12.33 2.44 18.25
CA GLU A 476 11.41 2.87 17.20
C GLU A 476 11.40 4.40 17.15
N ILE A 477 11.68 4.98 16.00
CA ILE A 477 11.59 6.43 15.77
C ILE A 477 10.16 6.73 15.35
N ARG A 478 9.41 7.40 16.22
CA ARG A 478 8.03 7.79 15.93
C ARG A 478 7.99 8.78 14.78
N MET A 479 7.11 8.54 13.82
CA MET A 479 6.83 9.46 12.71
C MET A 479 5.40 9.98 12.83
N PRO A 480 5.19 11.16 13.44
CA PRO A 480 3.87 11.75 13.49
C PRO A 480 3.34 12.13 12.12
N MET A 481 2.15 11.62 11.77
CA MET A 481 1.55 11.78 10.45
C MET A 481 0.06 12.15 10.58
N ALA A 482 -0.51 12.76 9.53
CA ALA A 482 -1.93 13.13 9.50
C ALA A 482 -2.88 11.93 9.72
N THR A 483 -2.44 10.72 9.37
CA THR A 483 -3.18 9.46 9.55
C THR A 483 -3.40 9.09 11.02
N GLU A 484 -2.73 9.74 11.97
CA GLU A 484 -3.04 9.59 13.40
C GLU A 484 -4.40 10.14 13.81
N ALA A 485 -4.95 11.11 13.06
CA ALA A 485 -6.33 11.55 13.26
C ALA A 485 -7.32 10.38 13.08
N GLN A 486 -6.92 9.37 12.30
CA GLN A 486 -7.63 8.10 12.09
C GLN A 486 -7.06 6.97 12.99
N ARG A 487 -6.22 7.32 13.97
CA ARG A 487 -5.53 6.41 14.90
C ARG A 487 -4.58 5.41 14.24
N ILE A 488 -4.03 5.76 13.09
CA ILE A 488 -2.96 4.99 12.45
C ILE A 488 -1.63 5.63 12.84
N PHE A 489 -0.76 4.85 13.45
CA PHE A 489 0.54 5.29 13.95
C PHE A 489 1.65 4.66 13.13
N ASN A 490 2.72 5.43 12.95
CA ASN A 490 3.86 5.04 12.14
C ASN A 490 5.16 5.20 12.94
N SER A 491 6.03 4.19 12.83
CA SER A 491 7.39 4.21 13.37
C SER A 491 8.39 3.74 12.33
N PHE A 492 9.57 4.33 12.35
CA PHE A 492 10.74 3.93 11.59
C PHE A 492 11.69 3.13 12.47
N MET A 493 12.35 2.13 11.90
CA MET A 493 13.31 1.26 12.57
C MET A 493 14.49 0.98 11.66
N LEU A 494 15.68 0.96 12.24
CA LEU A 494 16.90 0.55 11.54
C LEU A 494 17.03 -0.97 11.54
N CYS A 495 17.67 -1.49 10.50
CA CYS A 495 17.98 -2.90 10.35
C CYS A 495 19.46 -3.16 10.61
N LYS A 496 19.77 -4.31 11.20
CA LYS A 496 21.11 -4.88 11.15
C LYS A 496 21.38 -5.42 9.73
N LYS A 497 22.57 -5.19 9.19
CA LYS A 497 23.00 -5.81 7.93
C LYS A 497 23.24 -7.31 8.14
N VAL A 498 22.73 -8.13 7.22
CA VAL A 498 23.07 -9.55 7.12
C VAL A 498 24.52 -9.68 6.65
N THR A 499 25.29 -10.54 7.32
CA THR A 499 26.68 -10.84 6.92
C THR A 499 26.70 -11.76 5.70
N ALA A 500 27.82 -11.79 4.97
CA ALA A 500 27.94 -12.68 3.80
C ALA A 500 27.72 -14.16 4.16
N GLU A 501 28.23 -14.59 5.32
CA GLU A 501 28.06 -15.96 5.84
C GLU A 501 26.59 -16.28 6.14
N GLU A 502 25.86 -15.36 6.76
CA GLU A 502 24.42 -15.49 7.02
C GLU A 502 23.63 -15.46 5.69
N ASP A 503 24.05 -14.63 4.74
CA ASP A 503 23.41 -14.52 3.42
C ASP A 503 23.61 -15.81 2.60
N ASP A 504 24.56 -16.68 2.89
CA ASP A 504 24.68 -17.99 2.21
C ASP A 504 23.80 -19.10 2.83
N THR A 505 23.07 -18.80 3.91
CA THR A 505 22.14 -19.74 4.55
C THR A 505 20.71 -19.66 3.98
N ASP A 506 19.84 -20.58 4.40
CA ASP A 506 18.42 -20.63 4.01
C ASP A 506 17.55 -19.55 4.68
N ILE A 507 18.13 -18.44 5.16
CA ILE A 507 17.37 -17.30 5.70
C ILE A 507 16.69 -16.51 4.58
N SER A 508 15.54 -15.91 4.90
CA SER A 508 14.81 -15.05 3.97
C SER A 508 15.39 -13.64 4.08
N VAL A 509 15.78 -13.05 2.95
CA VAL A 509 16.45 -11.74 2.93
C VAL A 509 15.74 -10.75 2.02
N TRP A 510 15.86 -9.46 2.34
CA TRP A 510 15.31 -8.36 1.54
C TRP A 510 16.35 -7.25 1.27
N PRO A 511 16.46 -6.70 0.03
CA PRO A 511 15.79 -7.14 -1.21
C PRO A 511 16.02 -8.63 -1.53
N PRO A 512 15.25 -9.25 -2.43
CA PRO A 512 15.44 -10.65 -2.78
C PRO A 512 16.77 -10.87 -3.54
N ARG A 513 17.34 -12.08 -3.45
CA ARG A 513 18.69 -12.42 -3.97
C ARG A 513 18.86 -12.14 -5.46
N ILE A 514 17.78 -12.27 -6.22
CA ILE A 514 17.74 -11.99 -7.66
C ILE A 514 18.06 -10.53 -8.00
N ILE A 515 17.77 -9.60 -7.09
CA ILE A 515 18.13 -8.19 -7.21
C ILE A 515 19.50 -7.98 -6.59
N PRO A 516 20.53 -7.53 -7.35
CA PRO A 516 21.83 -7.20 -6.79
C PRO A 516 21.72 -6.09 -5.73
N SER A 517 22.35 -6.27 -4.58
CA SER A 517 22.32 -5.31 -3.46
C SER A 517 23.66 -5.31 -2.72
N ASP A 518 24.04 -4.16 -2.12
CA ASP A 518 25.25 -4.05 -1.28
C ASP A 518 25.10 -4.79 0.04
N TYR A 519 23.95 -4.61 0.67
CA TYR A 519 23.57 -5.26 1.92
C TYR A 519 22.13 -5.74 1.85
N ARG A 520 21.76 -6.65 2.75
CA ARG A 520 20.39 -7.13 2.92
C ARG A 520 20.00 -7.10 4.38
N ALA A 521 18.69 -7.16 4.63
CA ALA A 521 18.11 -7.36 5.96
C ALA A 521 17.40 -8.73 6.01
N ASP A 522 17.42 -9.36 7.18
CA ASP A 522 16.64 -10.57 7.44
C ASP A 522 15.14 -10.24 7.47
N VAL A 523 14.34 -11.04 6.77
CA VAL A 523 12.87 -10.98 6.74
C VAL A 523 12.23 -12.32 7.07
N SER A 524 12.97 -13.22 7.72
CA SER A 524 12.49 -14.54 8.14
C SER A 524 11.29 -14.48 9.10
N TYR A 525 11.03 -13.32 9.73
CA TYR A 525 9.81 -13.06 10.49
C TYR A 525 8.52 -13.26 9.67
N GLU A 526 8.57 -13.16 8.34
CA GLU A 526 7.43 -13.44 7.47
C GLU A 526 6.97 -14.91 7.60
N ARG A 527 7.90 -15.85 7.79
CA ARG A 527 7.58 -17.28 7.99
C ARG A 527 6.86 -17.52 9.31
N TYR A 528 7.24 -16.80 10.35
CA TYR A 528 6.71 -16.99 11.71
C TYR A 528 5.51 -16.10 12.03
N LEU A 529 5.14 -15.20 11.11
CA LEU A 529 4.06 -14.22 11.25
C LEU A 529 4.16 -13.36 12.53
N SER A 530 5.37 -13.20 13.07
CA SER A 530 5.67 -12.45 14.28
C SER A 530 7.07 -11.87 14.22
N PHE A 531 7.22 -10.61 14.61
CA PHE A 531 8.49 -9.90 14.65
C PHE A 531 9.08 -9.89 16.05
N GLN A 532 10.28 -10.45 16.19
CA GLN A 532 11.07 -10.35 17.43
C GLN A 532 12.13 -9.26 17.29
N ALA A 533 11.86 -8.11 17.90
CA ALA A 533 12.65 -6.90 17.70
C ALA A 533 14.09 -6.97 18.26
N GLN A 534 14.50 -7.99 19.03
CA GLN A 534 15.74 -7.94 19.81
C GLN A 534 17.00 -8.41 19.06
N GLU A 535 16.88 -9.43 18.21
CA GLU A 535 18.04 -10.03 17.51
C GLU A 535 18.48 -9.23 16.27
N ASP A 536 17.55 -8.42 15.74
CA ASP A 536 17.63 -7.79 14.42
C ASP A 536 18.01 -6.28 14.44
N LYS A 537 18.34 -5.76 15.62
CA LYS A 537 18.69 -4.35 15.84
C LYS A 537 20.20 -4.13 15.83
N PRO A 538 20.71 -3.13 15.10
CA PRO A 538 22.13 -2.83 15.07
C PRO A 538 22.61 -2.36 16.47
N GLN A 539 23.72 -2.93 16.92
CA GLN A 539 24.38 -2.59 18.19
C GLN A 539 25.43 -1.50 17.98
N ARG A 540 26.08 -1.50 16.82
CA ARG A 540 27.09 -0.54 16.40
C ARG A 540 26.64 0.19 15.14
N LEU A 541 27.16 1.40 14.92
CA LEU A 541 26.86 2.16 13.71
C LEU A 541 27.23 1.38 12.42
N GLU A 542 28.34 0.65 12.47
CA GLU A 542 28.85 -0.17 11.35
C GLU A 542 27.93 -1.35 11.00
N GLU A 543 27.04 -1.75 11.91
CA GLU A 543 26.08 -2.84 11.69
C GLU A 543 24.78 -2.35 11.04
N VAL A 544 24.57 -1.03 10.94
CA VAL A 544 23.37 -0.46 10.31
C VAL A 544 23.36 -0.85 8.82
N CYS A 545 22.24 -1.41 8.37
CA CYS A 545 22.00 -1.67 6.97
C CYS A 545 21.60 -0.37 6.26
N GLU A 546 22.44 0.13 5.37
CA GLU A 546 22.12 1.30 4.54
C GLU A 546 21.32 0.94 3.28
N SER A 547 21.09 -0.36 3.04
CA SER A 547 20.28 -0.85 1.90
C SER A 547 18.86 -1.25 2.31
N ALA A 548 18.53 -1.26 3.61
CA ALA A 548 17.22 -1.62 4.10
C ALA A 548 16.86 -0.95 5.43
N PHE A 549 15.58 -0.63 5.61
CA PHE A 549 15.01 -0.18 6.89
C PHE A 549 13.63 -0.80 7.09
N ARG A 550 13.04 -0.62 8.27
CA ARG A 550 11.69 -1.12 8.58
C ARG A 550 10.74 -0.01 8.96
N LEU A 551 9.51 -0.15 8.52
CA LEU A 551 8.38 0.65 8.97
C LEU A 551 7.42 -0.21 9.76
N LYS A 552 6.85 0.36 10.81
CA LYS A 552 5.75 -0.22 11.56
C LYS A 552 4.55 0.70 11.42
N ARG A 553 3.46 0.18 10.87
CA ARG A 553 2.19 0.89 10.70
C ARG A 553 1.09 0.10 11.39
N TRP A 554 0.55 0.67 12.47
CA TRP A 554 -0.48 0.02 13.28
C TRP A 554 -1.61 0.98 13.61
N MET A 555 -2.82 0.45 13.65
CA MET A 555 -3.99 1.15 14.13
C MET A 555 -4.13 0.92 15.63
N ARG A 556 -4.44 1.97 16.40
CA ARG A 556 -4.67 1.86 17.83
C ARG A 556 -6.15 1.99 18.16
N PHE A 557 -6.73 0.92 18.69
CA PHE A 557 -8.09 0.91 19.26
C PHE A 557 -7.99 0.88 20.79
N GLY A 558 -8.05 2.03 21.44
CA GLY A 558 -7.88 2.12 22.89
C GLY A 558 -6.46 1.74 23.33
N ASN A 559 -6.31 0.64 24.09
CA ASN A 559 -5.00 0.10 24.51
C ASN A 559 -4.47 -1.02 23.60
N LEU A 560 -5.24 -1.47 22.61
CA LEU A 560 -4.85 -2.54 21.70
C LEU A 560 -4.35 -1.95 20.37
N GLY A 561 -3.22 -2.42 19.88
CA GLY A 561 -2.69 -2.10 18.55
C GLY A 561 -2.93 -3.25 17.58
N THR A 562 -3.39 -2.97 16.37
CA THR A 562 -3.58 -3.95 15.28
C THR A 562 -2.89 -3.47 14.01
N ALA A 563 -2.25 -4.35 13.23
CA ALA A 563 -1.69 -3.99 11.93
C ALA A 563 -2.76 -3.36 11.01
N PHE A 564 -2.37 -2.32 10.25
CA PHE A 564 -3.28 -1.58 9.37
C PHE A 564 -3.15 -1.98 7.89
N ASP A 565 -1.96 -2.35 7.44
CA ASP A 565 -1.69 -2.59 6.02
C ASP A 565 -1.90 -4.06 5.62
N ILE A 566 -2.75 -4.29 4.60
CA ILE A 566 -3.00 -5.60 3.98
C ILE A 566 -1.69 -6.13 3.37
N GLY A 567 -1.37 -7.40 3.62
CA GLY A 567 -0.14 -8.05 3.15
C GLY A 567 1.09 -7.83 4.06
N THR A 568 0.94 -7.08 5.15
CA THR A 568 1.98 -6.95 6.18
C THR A 568 1.79 -7.98 7.28
N VAL A 569 2.87 -8.30 7.99
CA VAL A 569 2.88 -9.26 9.09
C VAL A 569 1.98 -8.76 10.23
N ARG A 570 1.50 -9.65 11.12
CA ARG A 570 0.57 -9.34 12.22
C ARG A 570 0.94 -8.10 13.05
N ASP A 571 2.23 -7.80 13.16
CA ASP A 571 2.76 -6.67 13.93
C ASP A 571 2.77 -5.33 13.16
N GLY A 572 2.30 -5.32 11.91
CA GLY A 572 2.22 -4.16 11.03
C GLY A 572 3.57 -3.72 10.49
N ILE A 573 4.52 -4.65 10.39
CA ILE A 573 5.91 -4.37 10.00
C ILE A 573 6.10 -4.67 8.51
N SER A 574 6.86 -3.79 7.85
CA SER A 574 7.36 -3.98 6.49
C SER A 574 8.81 -3.56 6.40
N THR A 575 9.64 -4.38 5.79
CA THR A 575 11.02 -4.04 5.43
C THR A 575 11.03 -3.42 4.04
N TYR A 576 11.64 -2.25 3.92
CA TYR A 576 11.91 -1.58 2.66
C TYR A 576 13.38 -1.78 2.31
N GLY A 577 13.64 -2.33 1.12
CA GLY A 577 14.97 -2.50 0.54
C GLY A 577 15.18 -1.55 -0.63
N THR A 578 16.41 -1.14 -0.88
CA THR A 578 16.75 -0.22 -1.98
C THR A 578 17.26 -0.95 -3.21
N LEU A 579 17.32 -0.23 -4.33
CA LEU A 579 18.04 -0.63 -5.54
C LEU A 579 19.33 0.19 -5.67
N ARG A 580 20.40 -0.40 -6.20
CA ARG A 580 21.60 0.35 -6.59
C ARG A 580 21.30 1.22 -7.81
N ARG A 581 21.86 2.43 -7.85
CA ARG A 581 21.56 3.43 -8.89
C ARG A 581 21.89 2.94 -10.29
N GLU A 582 22.96 2.18 -10.41
CA GLU A 582 23.46 1.65 -11.68
C GLU A 582 22.52 0.61 -12.28
N LEU A 583 21.63 0.00 -11.50
CA LEU A 583 20.69 -1.03 -11.97
C LEU A 583 19.46 -0.47 -12.67
N TYR A 584 19.11 0.78 -12.39
CA TYR A 584 17.93 1.43 -12.99
C TYR A 584 18.28 2.69 -13.80
N THR A 585 19.57 3.00 -13.94
CA THR A 585 20.04 4.06 -14.83
C THR A 585 20.39 3.44 -16.19
N PRO A 586 19.69 3.82 -17.27
CA PRO A 586 20.05 3.35 -18.61
C PRO A 586 21.40 3.93 -19.04
N THR A 587 22.20 3.13 -19.74
CA THR A 587 23.43 3.58 -20.39
C THR A 587 23.32 3.39 -21.91
N ARG A 588 24.32 3.87 -22.66
CA ARG A 588 24.36 3.68 -24.11
C ARG A 588 24.43 2.19 -24.49
N GLU A 589 25.14 1.39 -23.71
CA GLU A 589 25.32 -0.06 -23.88
C GLU A 589 24.11 -0.84 -23.35
N LYS A 590 23.49 -0.35 -22.28
CA LYS A 590 22.34 -0.95 -21.62
C LYS A 590 21.09 -0.06 -21.69
N PRO A 591 20.58 0.23 -22.90
CA PRO A 591 19.54 1.24 -23.05
C PRO A 591 18.19 0.81 -22.47
N TYR A 592 17.89 -0.49 -22.35
CA TYR A 592 16.62 -0.98 -21.82
C TYR A 592 16.59 -1.09 -20.29
N GLN A 593 17.75 -0.94 -19.64
CA GLN A 593 17.88 -1.05 -18.19
C GLN A 593 17.14 0.10 -17.49
N GLY A 594 16.29 -0.19 -16.50
CA GLY A 594 15.52 0.86 -15.81
C GLY A 594 14.35 0.36 -14.99
N ILE A 595 13.60 1.30 -14.42
CA ILE A 595 12.28 1.02 -13.85
C ILE A 595 11.21 1.23 -14.92
N TRP A 596 10.35 0.24 -15.04
CA TRP A 596 9.27 0.20 -16.02
C TRP A 596 7.94 0.00 -15.31
N VAL A 597 6.86 0.37 -15.98
CA VAL A 597 5.50 0.08 -15.58
C VAL A 597 4.81 -0.68 -16.71
N GLY A 598 4.02 -1.70 -16.38
CA GLY A 598 3.26 -2.51 -17.33
C GLY A 598 1.86 -2.82 -16.84
N ASP A 599 0.96 -3.17 -17.76
CA ASP A 599 -0.42 -3.59 -17.43
C ASP A 599 -0.54 -5.11 -17.37
N TYR A 600 -1.01 -5.61 -16.23
CA TYR A 600 -1.31 -7.02 -15.96
C TYR A 600 -2.82 -7.28 -15.93
N SER A 601 -3.59 -6.52 -16.73
CA SER A 601 -5.01 -6.70 -16.99
C SER A 601 -5.88 -6.60 -15.72
N GLY A 602 -6.40 -7.73 -15.23
CA GLY A 602 -7.26 -7.78 -14.05
C GLY A 602 -6.54 -7.38 -12.76
N HIS A 603 -5.21 -7.49 -12.73
CA HIS A 603 -4.39 -7.14 -11.56
C HIS A 603 -4.00 -5.65 -11.52
N GLY A 604 -4.11 -4.95 -12.66
CA GLY A 604 -3.77 -3.53 -12.77
C GLY A 604 -2.32 -3.30 -13.21
N SER A 605 -1.80 -2.12 -12.90
CA SER A 605 -0.45 -1.72 -13.29
C SER A 605 0.60 -2.15 -12.27
N GLU A 606 1.67 -2.77 -12.75
CA GLU A 606 2.79 -3.23 -11.93
C GLU A 606 4.10 -2.56 -12.35
N PHE A 607 4.98 -2.34 -11.38
CA PHE A 607 6.32 -1.77 -11.59
C PHE A 607 7.38 -2.87 -11.64
N LEU A 608 8.30 -2.74 -12.59
CA LEU A 608 9.33 -3.72 -12.89
C LEU A 608 10.72 -3.07 -12.85
N LEU A 609 11.71 -3.81 -12.39
CA LEU A 609 13.11 -3.53 -12.65
C LEU A 609 13.53 -4.37 -13.85
N VAL A 610 13.86 -3.69 -14.95
CA VAL A 610 14.39 -4.34 -16.15
C VAL A 610 15.91 -4.24 -16.10
N LEU A 611 16.57 -5.39 -16.07
CA LEU A 611 18.02 -5.52 -16.08
C LEU A 611 18.49 -6.00 -17.44
N GLN A 612 19.53 -5.35 -17.98
CA GLN A 612 20.22 -5.82 -19.19
C GLN A 612 21.58 -6.39 -18.78
N ARG A 613 21.68 -7.72 -18.74
CA ARG A 613 22.89 -8.44 -18.35
C ARG A 613 23.78 -8.67 -19.56
N ASP A 614 25.08 -8.56 -19.33
CA ASP A 614 26.08 -8.83 -20.36
C ASP A 614 26.05 -10.33 -20.71
N GLY A 615 26.17 -10.64 -22.00
CA GLY A 615 26.02 -11.98 -22.55
C GLY A 615 27.18 -12.93 -22.25
N HIS A 616 27.45 -13.21 -20.97
CA HIS A 616 28.23 -14.37 -20.57
C HIS A 616 27.29 -15.43 -20.00
N SER A 617 27.14 -16.49 -20.77
CA SER A 617 26.48 -17.74 -20.44
C SER A 617 26.85 -18.20 -19.02
N LEU A 618 25.83 -18.54 -18.24
CA LEU A 618 25.96 -19.41 -17.08
C LEU A 618 26.41 -20.80 -17.57
N SER A 619 27.71 -21.00 -17.73
CA SER A 619 28.34 -22.31 -17.68
C SER A 619 29.32 -22.26 -16.51
N GLY A 620 29.01 -23.01 -15.45
CA GLY A 620 29.97 -23.24 -14.38
C GLY A 620 31.24 -23.86 -14.96
N ASP A 621 32.37 -23.21 -14.71
CA ASP A 621 33.61 -23.83 -14.27
C ASP A 621 34.65 -22.71 -14.09
N GLU A 622 35.26 -22.71 -12.91
CA GLU A 622 36.46 -21.94 -12.61
C GLU A 622 37.64 -22.46 -13.45
N HIS A 623 38.57 -21.55 -13.78
CA HIS A 623 39.85 -21.75 -14.49
C HIS A 623 39.80 -21.78 -16.03
N ALA A 624 40.21 -20.66 -16.65
CA ALA A 624 41.48 -20.62 -17.39
C ALA A 624 41.81 -19.19 -17.88
N THR A 625 43.11 -18.99 -18.01
CA THR A 625 43.90 -17.79 -18.30
C THR A 625 43.54 -17.02 -19.57
N SER A 626 43.86 -15.73 -19.53
CA SER A 626 44.04 -14.82 -20.66
C SER A 626 44.85 -15.44 -21.79
N GLU A 627 44.49 -15.18 -23.05
CA GLU A 627 45.35 -14.48 -24.03
C GLU A 627 44.74 -14.45 -25.45
N ASN A 628 44.92 -13.28 -26.07
CA ASN A 628 45.10 -12.99 -27.50
C ASN A 628 43.95 -13.18 -28.49
N ALA A 629 43.42 -12.01 -28.90
CA ALA A 629 42.78 -11.77 -30.16
C ALA A 629 43.81 -11.75 -31.30
N ASP A 630 43.48 -12.35 -32.44
CA ASP A 630 44.02 -11.94 -33.75
C ASP A 630 43.03 -12.25 -34.88
N THR A 631 42.67 -11.16 -35.57
CA THR A 631 42.29 -10.95 -36.98
C THR A 631 41.96 -12.15 -37.88
N VAL A 632 40.85 -12.06 -38.65
CA VAL A 632 40.84 -12.03 -40.14
C VAL A 632 39.58 -11.29 -40.64
N ASP A 633 39.84 -10.33 -41.52
CA ASP A 633 38.92 -9.53 -42.34
C ASP A 633 38.53 -10.30 -43.61
N ASP A 634 37.26 -10.28 -44.03
CA ASP A 634 36.97 -10.20 -45.48
C ASP A 634 35.58 -9.63 -45.78
N SER A 635 35.56 -8.90 -46.88
CA SER A 635 34.58 -7.89 -47.27
C SER A 635 33.76 -8.33 -48.48
N SER A 636 32.49 -7.91 -48.58
CA SER A 636 31.92 -7.33 -49.82
C SER A 636 30.42 -6.96 -49.69
N SER A 637 30.17 -5.65 -49.73
CA SER A 637 29.18 -4.90 -50.54
C SER A 637 27.71 -5.41 -50.63
N SER A 638 26.64 -4.60 -50.57
CA SER A 638 26.53 -3.14 -50.64
C SER A 638 25.07 -2.67 -50.39
N THR A 639 24.98 -1.50 -49.75
CA THR A 639 23.98 -0.42 -49.91
C THR A 639 22.48 -0.68 -49.71
N TYR A 640 21.95 -0.17 -48.59
CA TYR A 640 21.02 0.97 -48.62
C TYR A 640 21.26 1.85 -47.38
N SER A 641 21.68 3.09 -47.62
CA SER A 641 21.84 4.12 -46.59
C SER A 641 20.61 5.02 -46.54
N THR A 642 20.07 5.21 -45.34
CA THR A 642 19.46 6.47 -44.95
C THR A 642 19.89 6.75 -43.52
N SER A 643 20.53 7.89 -43.37
CA SER A 643 21.41 8.29 -42.28
C SER A 643 20.67 8.75 -41.03
N GLN A 644 20.97 8.13 -39.89
CA GLN A 644 21.26 8.79 -38.60
C GLN A 644 21.91 7.77 -37.64
N ASP A 645 23.19 8.00 -37.30
CA ASP A 645 24.02 7.36 -36.26
C ASP A 645 24.29 5.84 -36.32
N SER A 646 25.05 5.40 -37.32
CA SER A 646 25.42 4.00 -37.58
C SER A 646 26.89 3.66 -37.27
N SER A 647 27.40 4.00 -36.07
CA SER A 647 28.75 3.58 -35.64
C SER A 647 28.79 2.76 -34.34
N MET A 648 27.63 2.38 -33.80
CA MET A 648 27.56 1.63 -32.54
C MET A 648 26.96 0.24 -32.72
N PRO A 649 27.47 -0.76 -31.98
CA PRO A 649 26.86 -2.08 -31.95
C PRO A 649 25.43 -1.99 -31.44
N LEU A 650 24.54 -2.78 -32.06
CA LEU A 650 23.16 -2.94 -31.60
C LEU A 650 23.13 -3.44 -30.15
N PRO A 651 22.18 -2.98 -29.32
CA PRO A 651 22.01 -3.50 -27.96
C PRO A 651 21.82 -5.02 -27.98
N SER A 652 22.56 -5.73 -27.12
CA SER A 652 22.59 -7.18 -27.02
C SER A 652 22.61 -7.64 -25.56
N GLY A 653 22.56 -8.95 -25.34
CA GLY A 653 22.61 -9.57 -24.02
C GLY A 653 21.23 -9.93 -23.46
N ARG A 654 21.21 -10.48 -22.25
CA ARG A 654 19.99 -10.98 -21.62
C ARG A 654 19.20 -9.83 -21.02
N LEU A 655 17.89 -9.79 -21.27
CA LEU A 655 16.98 -8.84 -20.64
C LEU A 655 16.09 -9.57 -19.65
N GLU A 656 16.07 -9.15 -18.38
CA GLU A 656 15.26 -9.74 -17.32
C GLU A 656 14.37 -8.66 -16.69
N ALA A 657 13.07 -8.92 -16.62
CA ALA A 657 12.13 -8.05 -15.92
C ALA A 657 11.72 -8.67 -14.59
N ILE A 658 12.11 -8.03 -13.49
CA ILE A 658 11.82 -8.45 -12.11
C ILE A 658 10.70 -7.57 -11.58
N LYS A 659 9.66 -8.17 -10.99
CA LYS A 659 8.56 -7.44 -10.37
C LYS A 659 9.00 -6.71 -9.10
N LEU A 660 8.92 -5.38 -9.10
CA LEU A 660 9.06 -4.55 -7.89
C LEU A 660 7.74 -4.43 -7.14
N THR A 661 6.64 -4.39 -7.89
CA THR A 661 5.29 -4.69 -7.41
C THR A 661 4.74 -5.88 -8.18
N GLY A 662 3.87 -6.66 -7.56
CA GLY A 662 3.32 -7.87 -8.16
C GLY A 662 1.92 -8.21 -7.71
N ASP A 663 1.55 -9.46 -7.92
CA ASP A 663 0.20 -9.96 -7.69
C ASP A 663 0.24 -11.38 -7.10
N PRO A 664 -0.90 -11.92 -6.61
CA PRO A 664 -0.94 -13.25 -6.04
C PRO A 664 -0.56 -14.40 -7.00
N ASN A 665 -0.51 -14.16 -8.32
CA ASN A 665 -0.09 -15.16 -9.29
C ASN A 665 1.42 -15.08 -9.48
N VAL A 666 1.97 -13.93 -9.93
CA VAL A 666 3.43 -13.72 -10.01
C VAL A 666 3.81 -12.57 -9.06
N PRO A 667 4.36 -12.89 -7.88
CA PRO A 667 4.53 -11.92 -6.80
C PRO A 667 5.75 -11.01 -7.01
N ARG A 668 5.82 -9.94 -6.20
CA ARG A 668 7.00 -9.07 -6.12
C ARG A 668 8.25 -9.90 -5.79
N GLY A 669 9.36 -9.54 -6.43
CA GLY A 669 10.64 -10.25 -6.35
C GLY A 669 10.83 -11.28 -7.45
N GLU A 670 9.79 -11.71 -8.17
CA GLU A 670 9.91 -12.73 -9.21
C GLU A 670 10.19 -12.15 -10.60
N ILE A 671 10.83 -12.95 -11.46
CA ILE A 671 10.95 -12.62 -12.89
C ILE A 671 9.58 -12.78 -13.53
N THR A 672 9.07 -11.74 -14.18
CA THR A 672 7.81 -11.80 -14.94
C THR A 672 8.03 -12.16 -16.41
N PHE A 673 9.17 -11.79 -16.98
CA PHE A 673 9.60 -12.24 -18.30
C PHE A 673 11.10 -12.04 -18.46
N TYR A 674 11.70 -12.79 -19.39
CA TYR A 674 13.06 -12.55 -19.82
C TYR A 674 13.27 -12.88 -21.31
N ALA A 675 14.28 -12.30 -21.92
CA ALA A 675 14.79 -12.64 -23.24
C ALA A 675 16.27 -13.03 -23.11
N ASP A 676 16.64 -14.22 -23.58
CA ASP A 676 18.00 -14.76 -23.41
C ASP A 676 19.06 -13.92 -24.16
N ASP A 677 18.70 -13.39 -25.33
CA ASP A 677 19.50 -12.42 -26.07
C ASP A 677 18.59 -11.43 -26.79
N ILE A 678 18.76 -10.12 -26.56
CA ILE A 678 18.08 -9.08 -27.33
C ILE A 678 18.88 -8.65 -28.57
N GLY A 679 20.07 -9.22 -28.80
CA GLY A 679 20.93 -9.00 -29.95
C GLY A 679 20.49 -9.80 -31.18
N GLN A 680 21.45 -10.14 -32.04
CA GLN A 680 21.17 -10.89 -33.27
C GLN A 680 20.78 -12.35 -32.99
N GLY A 681 21.26 -12.95 -31.90
CA GLY A 681 21.02 -14.35 -31.56
C GLY A 681 19.59 -14.65 -31.13
N GLY A 682 18.87 -13.67 -30.58
CA GLY A 682 17.45 -13.81 -30.23
C GLY A 682 16.47 -13.16 -31.21
N LEU A 683 16.95 -12.56 -32.31
CA LEU A 683 16.10 -11.86 -33.28
C LEU A 683 15.23 -12.85 -34.07
N ILE A 684 13.92 -12.64 -34.03
CA ILE A 684 12.92 -13.37 -34.83
C ILE A 684 12.72 -12.65 -36.17
N ARG A 685 12.39 -11.35 -36.09
CA ARG A 685 12.10 -10.51 -37.26
C ARG A 685 12.14 -9.02 -36.90
N ILE A 686 12.10 -8.18 -37.93
CA ILE A 686 11.75 -6.76 -37.81
C ILE A 686 10.27 -6.63 -38.18
N ALA A 687 9.49 -5.99 -37.31
CA ALA A 687 8.07 -5.78 -37.55
C ALA A 687 7.82 -4.77 -38.67
N ASP A 688 6.93 -5.10 -39.60
CA ASP A 688 6.50 -4.25 -40.72
C ASP A 688 5.07 -3.74 -40.55
N GLU A 689 4.30 -4.37 -39.64
CA GLU A 689 2.97 -3.96 -39.25
C GLU A 689 2.95 -2.53 -38.68
N GLU A 690 1.91 -1.75 -39.03
CA GLU A 690 1.87 -0.30 -38.80
C GLU A 690 2.12 0.12 -37.34
N ILE A 691 1.55 -0.59 -36.37
CA ILE A 691 1.65 -0.25 -34.93
C ILE A 691 3.01 -0.58 -34.30
N PHE A 692 3.80 -1.47 -34.90
CA PHE A 692 5.12 -1.89 -34.42
C PHE A 692 6.21 -1.72 -35.49
N ARG A 693 5.96 -0.93 -36.52
CA ARG A 693 6.84 -0.84 -37.69
C ARG A 693 8.26 -0.44 -37.26
N GLY A 694 9.23 -1.25 -37.65
CA GLY A 694 10.64 -1.10 -37.30
C GLY A 694 11.06 -1.70 -35.96
N ALA A 695 10.12 -2.20 -35.15
CA ALA A 695 10.44 -2.83 -33.87
C ALA A 695 11.17 -4.16 -34.09
N ARG A 696 12.21 -4.41 -33.28
CA ARG A 696 12.90 -5.71 -33.26
C ARG A 696 12.09 -6.67 -32.41
N VAL A 697 11.68 -7.79 -33.00
CA VAL A 697 10.93 -8.83 -32.31
C VAL A 697 11.91 -9.93 -31.93
N VAL A 698 12.06 -10.20 -30.64
CA VAL A 698 13.01 -11.19 -30.10
C VAL A 698 12.31 -12.28 -29.31
N HIS A 699 12.93 -13.45 -29.25
CA HIS A 699 12.44 -14.56 -28.41
C HIS A 699 12.48 -14.18 -26.93
N SER A 700 11.40 -14.50 -26.22
CA SER A 700 11.24 -14.25 -24.80
C SER A 700 10.46 -15.38 -24.13
N LYS A 701 10.51 -15.44 -22.80
CA LYS A 701 9.67 -16.32 -22.00
C LYS A 701 8.96 -15.50 -20.94
N GLY A 702 7.64 -15.67 -20.86
CA GLY A 702 6.78 -15.03 -19.88
C GLY A 702 6.49 -15.98 -18.72
N HIS A 703 6.51 -15.47 -17.50
CA HIS A 703 6.21 -16.25 -16.31
C HIS A 703 4.72 -16.22 -16.02
N ILE A 704 4.11 -17.39 -15.85
CA ILE A 704 2.73 -17.54 -15.39
C ILE A 704 2.66 -18.52 -14.23
N ALA A 705 1.67 -18.34 -13.36
CA ALA A 705 1.38 -19.26 -12.26
C ALA A 705 -0.09 -19.16 -11.86
N SER A 706 -0.58 -20.17 -11.15
CA SER A 706 -1.87 -20.11 -10.46
C SER A 706 -1.76 -19.28 -9.18
N THR A 707 -2.90 -18.85 -8.64
CA THR A 707 -2.97 -18.05 -7.41
C THR A 707 -2.20 -18.69 -6.25
N ASN A 708 -1.47 -17.82 -5.54
CA ASN A 708 -0.43 -18.10 -4.55
C ASN A 708 0.86 -18.66 -5.16
N PHE A 709 1.20 -18.23 -6.38
CA PHE A 709 2.41 -18.64 -7.11
C PHE A 709 2.59 -20.17 -7.16
N ARG A 710 1.50 -20.89 -7.49
CA ARG A 710 1.50 -22.35 -7.58
C ARG A 710 1.59 -22.80 -9.03
N ASP A 711 2.26 -23.94 -9.23
CA ASP A 711 2.46 -24.55 -10.55
C ASP A 711 3.05 -23.54 -11.55
N ASP A 712 4.06 -22.80 -11.10
CA ASP A 712 4.69 -21.75 -11.87
C ASP A 712 5.47 -22.34 -13.05
N LYS A 713 5.41 -21.64 -14.19
CA LYS A 713 6.14 -22.03 -15.40
C LYS A 713 6.39 -20.83 -16.31
N PHE A 714 7.48 -20.94 -17.07
CA PHE A 714 7.77 -20.04 -18.17
C PHE A 714 7.16 -20.56 -19.47
N ILE A 715 6.38 -19.73 -20.15
CA ILE A 715 5.77 -20.02 -21.45
C ILE A 715 6.46 -19.21 -22.57
N PRO A 716 6.52 -19.73 -23.80
CA PRO A 716 7.03 -18.97 -24.94
C PRO A 716 6.30 -17.64 -25.14
N SER A 717 7.06 -16.60 -25.46
CA SER A 717 6.56 -15.25 -25.72
C SER A 717 7.53 -14.50 -26.64
N GLN A 718 7.13 -13.32 -27.10
CA GLN A 718 7.98 -12.46 -27.94
C GLN A 718 8.04 -11.06 -27.35
N LEU A 719 9.22 -10.48 -27.31
CA LEU A 719 9.41 -9.10 -26.88
C LEU A 719 9.61 -8.22 -28.11
N LEU A 720 8.75 -7.22 -28.25
CA LEU A 720 8.77 -6.22 -29.31
C LEU A 720 9.47 -4.97 -28.76
N LEU A 721 10.70 -4.76 -29.19
CA LEU A 721 11.54 -3.63 -28.80
C LEU A 721 11.21 -2.43 -29.70
N ILE A 722 10.25 -1.60 -29.27
CA ILE A 722 9.71 -0.48 -30.06
C ILE A 722 10.61 0.75 -29.96
N SER A 723 11.01 1.10 -28.73
CA SER A 723 12.03 2.11 -28.45
C SER A 723 12.70 1.81 -27.12
N HIS A 724 13.73 2.58 -26.76
CA HIS A 724 14.37 2.44 -25.46
C HIS A 724 13.43 2.76 -24.28
N ASP A 725 12.26 3.38 -24.50
CA ASP A 725 11.29 3.74 -23.44
C ASP A 725 9.92 3.07 -23.61
N CYS A 726 9.78 2.21 -24.62
CA CYS A 726 8.55 1.50 -24.92
C CYS A 726 8.85 0.09 -25.42
N MET A 727 8.28 -0.90 -24.74
CA MET A 727 8.31 -2.29 -25.18
C MET A 727 6.89 -2.85 -25.20
N ALA A 728 6.65 -3.84 -26.06
CA ALA A 728 5.45 -4.66 -25.99
C ALA A 728 5.84 -6.13 -25.85
N HIS A 729 5.03 -6.91 -25.13
CA HIS A 729 5.28 -8.32 -24.84
C HIS A 729 4.09 -9.13 -25.31
N PHE A 730 4.34 -9.99 -26.28
CA PHE A 730 3.36 -10.88 -26.86
C PHE A 730 3.41 -12.24 -26.18
N TRP A 731 2.35 -12.57 -25.46
CA TRP A 731 2.14 -13.86 -24.79
C TRP A 731 1.49 -14.82 -25.78
N GLU A 732 2.27 -15.74 -26.36
CA GLU A 732 1.82 -16.58 -27.49
C GLU A 732 0.63 -17.47 -27.12
N GLU A 733 0.71 -18.17 -25.98
CA GLU A 733 -0.35 -19.05 -25.50
C GLU A 733 -1.61 -18.29 -25.06
N LEU A 734 -1.45 -17.08 -24.54
CA LEU A 734 -2.56 -16.25 -24.06
C LEU A 734 -3.19 -15.39 -25.17
N LYS A 735 -2.57 -15.35 -26.36
CA LYS A 735 -2.97 -14.49 -27.49
C LYS A 735 -3.20 -13.04 -27.07
N HIS A 736 -2.25 -12.51 -26.29
CA HIS A 736 -2.36 -11.19 -25.67
C HIS A 736 -1.06 -10.39 -25.80
N ILE A 737 -1.17 -9.08 -26.05
CA ILE A 737 -0.03 -8.15 -26.05
C ILE A 737 -0.18 -7.13 -24.93
N SER A 738 0.82 -7.08 -24.04
CA SER A 738 0.96 -6.06 -22.99
C SER A 738 2.02 -5.03 -23.37
N TYR A 739 1.78 -3.76 -23.06
CA TYR A 739 2.77 -2.69 -23.23
C TYR A 739 3.45 -2.34 -21.91
N TYR A 740 4.70 -1.90 -22.02
CA TYR A 740 5.52 -1.42 -20.92
C TYR A 740 6.10 -0.06 -21.28
N ARG A 741 6.12 0.84 -20.29
CA ARG A 741 6.66 2.20 -20.41
C ARG A 741 7.73 2.41 -19.35
N ARG A 742 8.84 3.04 -19.73
CA ARG A 742 9.85 3.48 -18.77
C ARG A 742 9.26 4.54 -17.85
N VAL A 743 9.58 4.46 -16.56
CA VAL A 743 9.21 5.46 -15.57
C VAL A 743 10.25 6.60 -15.58
N ASP A 744 9.78 7.83 -15.70
CA ASP A 744 10.61 9.04 -15.56
C ASP A 744 10.83 9.32 -14.07
N LEU A 745 11.95 8.82 -13.54
CA LEU A 745 12.27 8.93 -12.13
C LEU A 745 12.65 10.36 -11.72
N ASP A 746 13.33 11.10 -12.60
CA ASP A 746 13.76 12.46 -12.31
C ASP A 746 12.55 13.39 -12.16
N ALA A 747 11.54 13.24 -13.04
CA ALA A 747 10.27 13.97 -12.91
C ALA A 747 9.55 13.65 -11.60
N LEU A 748 9.53 12.38 -11.16
CA LEU A 748 8.91 11.99 -9.90
C LEU A 748 9.65 12.55 -8.68
N ILE A 749 10.99 12.51 -8.70
CA ILE A 749 11.82 13.04 -7.62
C ILE A 749 11.60 14.55 -7.43
N MET A 750 11.39 15.29 -8.52
CA MET A 750 11.16 16.75 -8.51
C MET A 750 9.71 17.16 -8.29
N GLN A 751 8.74 16.23 -8.35
CA GLN A 751 7.31 16.54 -8.25
C GLN A 751 6.97 17.38 -6.99
N ASP A 752 6.36 18.55 -7.15
CA ASP A 752 5.98 19.48 -6.07
C ASP A 752 7.14 20.01 -5.20
N LEU A 753 8.39 20.00 -5.70
CA LEU A 753 9.52 20.70 -5.06
C LEU A 753 9.74 22.13 -5.58
N ASP A 754 9.21 22.43 -6.77
CA ASP A 754 9.30 23.76 -7.40
C ASP A 754 8.47 24.83 -6.68
#